data_AF-Q68CH6-F1
#
_entry.id   AF-Q68CH6-F1
#
_cell.length_a   1.000
_cell.length_b   1.000
_cell.length_c   1.000
_cell.angle_alpha   90.00
_cell.angle_beta   90.00
_cell.angle_gamma   90.00
#
_symmetry.space_group_name_H-M   'P 1'
#
loop_
_entity.id
_entity.type
_entity.pdbx_description
1 polymer ?
#
loop_
_entity_poly.entity_id
_entity_poly.type
_entity_poly.pdbx_seq_one_letter_code
_entity_poly.pdbx_strand_id
1 'polypeptide(L)'
;MSEAMDTEAVRALMEDQLRLSHRLRARIAELEDDRHAPVAVVGMGLRLPPAIDTPEAYWEFLCGTDSALSAIPADRPGLRAVYDPSVGRLGRSYVDRAGFLDTIADFDAGFFGLSRREARLLDPQQRMLLETSWEALERAGIAVRRSDRLDVGIYLGMMTSEYSERNEDRSDMSRIDPYYITGGGLSFGAGRVSHLMGFSGPVLGVETACSSSMTTLHLAVQGLRNRECRYALAAGANLLLSASLMVSLCQTRALAPDGRSKSFLATADGYGRGEGVGVVALMRLDDAEREGRPVLAVIRGTAVNHDGAASGLTAPNGPAQQEVIRAALADARVDPADVGFVEAHGTGTVLGDPIEIGALDGVLGEAVRRRGVPLAIGSVKSRLGHLEGASGIASVMKTVLMLQHGVIPAAAHPDDGELNPHIPWGRLDFTVPRQNTPWPGELSRRVAGINSFGMSGTNVHAVIEAHRPPAEPAPAPPGPELLTLSAKDHAALDRLADRVGSLLRRTDARPADLCHTLRAGRAPFAHRLALTGATARDLAEALADWRAQGVVTVPVQEPPRRITLHTGGLAGQLEAVVAGLADAHPGLRDAGTGTGAEHPAAACAHAGPARRPRQAGRWRRADRADTEDRVALSWEAHGRRTVLPLAGAGPEDAPGLLRTALAELFTAGADLRLGALSAPGARFVGDLPTYPFRRRTYWIDEPAAVPEPGPTAETAAGVALPESLEAEPLTRYLLDLLQEVLQAEALDPELTFLDVGGDSFTSTLFITRVEEHFEVGMTADELSLSMTLRDLLGKLAESIAATAAAGRGVGA
;
A
#
# COMPACT_ATOMS: atom_id res chain seq x y z
N MET A 1 5.49 76.56 -17.92
CA MET A 1 6.88 76.11 -17.66
C MET A 1 6.80 74.91 -16.75
N SER A 2 7.53 73.85 -17.08
CA SER A 2 7.77 72.61 -16.31
C SER A 2 7.14 72.54 -14.90
N GLU A 3 6.09 71.74 -14.73
CA GLU A 3 5.87 71.11 -13.42
C GLU A 3 7.09 70.22 -13.15
N ALA A 4 7.87 70.57 -12.13
CA ALA A 4 9.00 69.75 -11.71
C ALA A 4 8.44 68.47 -11.07
N MET A 5 8.57 67.35 -11.79
CA MET A 5 8.14 66.03 -11.33
C MET A 5 8.73 65.74 -9.95
N ASP A 6 7.87 65.51 -8.95
CA ASP A 6 8.30 65.34 -7.56
C ASP A 6 9.27 64.16 -7.46
N THR A 7 10.52 64.48 -7.14
CA THR A 7 11.62 63.51 -7.11
C THR A 7 11.45 62.51 -5.97
N GLU A 8 10.75 62.88 -4.91
CA GLU A 8 10.47 62.01 -3.77
C GLU A 8 9.33 61.03 -4.09
N ALA A 9 8.24 61.50 -4.72
CA ALA A 9 7.20 60.62 -5.26
C ALA A 9 7.73 59.63 -6.32
N VAL A 10 8.63 60.08 -7.20
CA VAL A 10 9.29 59.20 -8.19
C VAL A 10 10.19 58.17 -7.50
N ARG A 11 10.96 58.56 -6.47
CA ARG A 11 11.79 57.62 -5.71
C ARG A 11 10.93 56.57 -5.00
N ALA A 12 9.86 57.00 -4.31
CA ALA A 12 8.94 56.07 -3.64
C ALA A 12 8.31 55.07 -4.62
N LEU A 13 7.86 55.55 -5.80
CA LEU A 13 7.34 54.70 -6.86
C LEU A 13 8.41 53.69 -7.36
N MET A 14 9.65 54.12 -7.55
CA MET A 14 10.75 53.23 -7.96
C MET A 14 11.08 52.17 -6.89
N GLU A 15 11.08 52.54 -5.60
CA GLU A 15 11.29 51.61 -4.49
C GLU A 15 10.16 50.57 -4.39
N ASP A 16 8.91 50.98 -4.56
CA ASP A 16 7.77 50.05 -4.55
C ASP A 16 7.75 49.15 -5.80
N GLN A 17 8.16 49.65 -6.97
CA GLN A 17 8.36 48.82 -8.16
C GLN A 17 9.50 47.81 -7.97
N LEU A 18 10.60 48.20 -7.32
CA LEU A 18 11.68 47.26 -6.95
C LEU A 18 11.17 46.18 -5.97
N ARG A 19 10.46 46.57 -4.90
CA ARG A 19 9.85 45.62 -3.94
C ARG A 19 8.83 44.70 -4.59
N LEU A 20 8.04 45.19 -5.55
CA LEU A 20 7.13 44.37 -6.34
C LEU A 20 7.91 43.40 -7.24
N SER A 21 8.93 43.86 -7.96
CA SER A 21 9.78 43.03 -8.81
C SER A 21 10.47 41.90 -8.03
N HIS A 22 11.00 42.20 -6.83
CA HIS A 22 11.57 41.19 -5.94
C HIS A 22 10.53 40.16 -5.47
N ARG A 23 9.33 40.60 -5.06
CA ARG A 23 8.24 39.68 -4.67
C ARG A 23 7.76 38.80 -5.83
N LEU A 24 7.63 39.36 -7.03
CA LEU A 24 7.24 38.60 -8.23
C LEU A 24 8.31 37.59 -8.63
N ARG A 25 9.61 37.96 -8.60
CA ARG A 25 10.72 37.03 -8.85
C ARG A 25 10.77 35.91 -7.82
N ALA A 26 10.59 36.23 -6.53
CA ALA A 26 10.52 35.21 -5.48
C ALA A 26 9.35 34.25 -5.68
N ARG A 27 8.16 34.77 -6.03
CA ARG A 27 6.97 33.93 -6.31
C ARG A 27 7.13 33.09 -7.58
N ILE A 28 7.80 33.60 -8.61
CA ILE A 28 8.12 32.81 -9.82
C ILE A 28 9.08 31.67 -9.45
N ALA A 29 10.16 31.95 -8.72
CA ALA A 29 11.09 30.91 -8.28
C ALA A 29 10.40 29.84 -7.42
N GLU A 30 9.58 30.24 -6.45
CA GLU A 30 8.77 29.33 -5.62
C GLU A 30 7.86 28.43 -6.48
N LEU A 31 7.16 28.99 -7.47
CA LEU A 31 6.30 28.23 -8.38
C LEU A 31 7.09 27.30 -9.33
N GLU A 32 8.29 27.71 -9.75
CA GLU A 32 9.16 26.86 -10.55
C GLU A 32 9.76 25.71 -9.73
N ASP A 33 10.07 25.93 -8.46
CA ASP A 33 10.58 24.89 -7.56
C ASP A 33 9.47 23.92 -7.11
N ASP A 34 8.24 24.40 -6.85
CA ASP A 34 7.07 23.52 -6.63
C ASP A 34 6.78 22.66 -7.88
N ARG A 35 6.85 23.23 -9.10
CA ARG A 35 6.64 22.49 -10.37
C ARG A 35 7.65 21.36 -10.57
N HIS A 36 8.88 21.53 -10.09
CA HIS A 36 9.95 20.54 -10.18
C HIS A 36 10.26 19.88 -8.83
N ALA A 37 9.33 19.93 -7.87
CA ALA A 37 9.59 19.45 -6.52
C ALA A 37 9.95 17.95 -6.54
N PRO A 38 11.05 17.55 -5.87
CA PRO A 38 11.46 16.16 -5.78
C PRO A 38 10.44 15.33 -4.99
N VAL A 39 10.21 14.09 -5.43
CA VAL A 39 9.28 13.16 -4.78
C VAL A 39 10.07 12.02 -4.16
N ALA A 40 9.94 11.83 -2.85
CA ALA A 40 10.54 10.73 -2.10
C ALA A 40 9.74 9.43 -2.33
N VAL A 41 10.45 8.34 -2.62
CA VAL A 41 9.93 6.98 -2.42
C VAL A 41 10.10 6.65 -0.93
N VAL A 42 8.99 6.48 -0.23
CA VAL A 42 8.99 6.27 1.24
C VAL A 42 8.62 4.86 1.67
N GLY A 43 8.07 4.03 0.79
CA GLY A 43 7.75 2.63 1.11
C GLY A 43 7.48 1.80 -0.13
N MET A 44 7.60 0.48 -0.02
CA MET A 44 7.40 -0.48 -1.12
C MET A 44 6.67 -1.73 -0.62
N GLY A 45 5.73 -2.25 -1.41
CA GLY A 45 5.06 -3.53 -1.17
C GLY A 45 4.90 -4.28 -2.48
N LEU A 46 5.22 -5.58 -2.51
CA LEU A 46 5.31 -6.34 -3.76
C LEU A 46 4.92 -7.81 -3.62
N ARG A 47 4.57 -8.41 -4.76
CA ARG A 47 4.48 -9.85 -5.02
C ARG A 47 5.09 -10.07 -6.40
N LEU A 48 6.25 -10.72 -6.47
CA LEU A 48 6.99 -11.00 -7.69
C LEU A 48 7.34 -12.50 -7.76
N PRO A 49 7.46 -13.08 -8.96
CA PRO A 49 7.65 -14.52 -9.12
C PRO A 49 9.07 -14.96 -8.72
N PRO A 50 9.27 -16.20 -8.22
CA PRO A 50 8.23 -17.19 -7.91
C PRO A 50 7.49 -16.88 -6.59
N ALA A 51 8.25 -16.58 -5.52
CA ALA A 51 7.73 -16.35 -4.16
C ALA A 51 8.38 -15.13 -3.48
N ILE A 52 8.64 -14.07 -4.25
CA ILE A 52 9.28 -12.84 -3.75
C ILE A 52 8.18 -11.92 -3.21
N ASP A 53 8.03 -11.80 -1.89
CA ASP A 53 6.99 -10.98 -1.24
C ASP A 53 7.53 -9.77 -0.45
N THR A 54 8.85 -9.54 -0.45
CA THR A 54 9.48 -8.35 0.15
C THR A 54 10.55 -7.70 -0.73
N PRO A 55 10.85 -6.40 -0.54
CA PRO A 55 11.97 -5.73 -1.22
C PRO A 55 13.34 -6.37 -0.94
N GLU A 56 13.53 -6.93 0.26
CA GLU A 56 14.77 -7.58 0.66
C GLU A 56 14.96 -8.90 -0.10
N ALA A 57 13.93 -9.74 -0.19
CA ALA A 57 13.93 -10.95 -1.02
C ALA A 57 14.13 -10.62 -2.51
N TYR A 58 13.58 -9.50 -2.98
CA TYR A 58 13.79 -9.04 -4.35
C TYR A 58 15.24 -8.61 -4.60
N TRP A 59 15.89 -7.95 -3.62
CA TRP A 59 17.31 -7.62 -3.71
C TRP A 59 18.22 -8.86 -3.73
N GLU A 60 17.93 -9.85 -2.89
CA GLU A 60 18.63 -11.15 -2.89
C GLU A 60 18.51 -11.83 -4.26
N PHE A 61 17.29 -11.90 -4.82
CA PHE A 61 17.06 -12.42 -6.17
C PHE A 61 17.85 -11.64 -7.22
N LEU A 62 17.79 -10.30 -7.21
CA LEU A 62 18.49 -9.43 -8.16
C LEU A 62 20.02 -9.62 -8.11
N CYS A 63 20.59 -9.90 -6.94
CA CYS A 63 22.02 -10.18 -6.79
C CYS A 63 22.42 -11.63 -7.09
N GLY A 64 21.48 -12.58 -7.07
CA GLY A 64 21.72 -13.99 -7.41
C GLY A 64 21.88 -14.26 -8.91
N THR A 65 21.71 -15.51 -9.33
CA THR A 65 21.73 -15.95 -10.74
C THR A 65 20.42 -16.58 -11.21
N ASP A 66 19.42 -16.67 -10.34
CA ASP A 66 18.15 -17.35 -10.61
C ASP A 66 17.28 -16.60 -11.62
N SER A 67 16.42 -17.36 -12.30
CA SER A 67 15.35 -16.84 -13.16
C SER A 67 14.00 -17.30 -12.61
N ALA A 68 13.01 -16.42 -12.62
CA ALA A 68 11.66 -16.71 -12.16
C ALA A 68 10.82 -17.49 -13.20
N LEU A 69 11.39 -17.83 -14.36
CA LEU A 69 10.68 -18.46 -15.48
C LEU A 69 10.42 -19.96 -15.21
N SER A 70 9.20 -20.28 -14.79
CA SER A 70 8.71 -21.64 -14.58
C SER A 70 7.84 -22.11 -15.76
N ALA A 71 7.45 -23.39 -15.75
CA ALA A 71 6.44 -23.91 -16.68
C ALA A 71 5.03 -23.54 -16.19
N ILE A 72 4.05 -23.42 -17.09
CA ILE A 72 2.66 -23.05 -16.75
C ILE A 72 2.12 -23.89 -15.55
N PRO A 73 1.77 -23.26 -14.41
CA PRO A 73 1.28 -23.93 -13.22
C PRO A 73 0.05 -24.83 -13.45
N ALA A 74 -0.10 -25.86 -12.62
CA ALA A 74 -1.19 -26.85 -12.74
C ALA A 74 -2.59 -26.24 -12.51
N ASP A 75 -2.68 -25.18 -11.72
CA ASP A 75 -3.86 -24.36 -11.44
C ASP A 75 -4.14 -23.30 -12.52
N ARG A 76 -3.54 -23.44 -13.71
CA ARG A 76 -3.88 -22.70 -14.94
C ARG A 76 -4.26 -23.66 -16.10
N PRO A 77 -5.27 -24.54 -15.95
CA PRO A 77 -5.56 -25.59 -16.94
C PRO A 77 -5.87 -25.02 -18.34
N GLY A 78 -6.58 -23.89 -18.43
CA GLY A 78 -6.85 -23.20 -19.72
C GLY A 78 -5.57 -22.77 -20.47
N LEU A 79 -4.56 -22.23 -19.78
CA LEU A 79 -3.26 -21.91 -20.39
C LEU A 79 -2.53 -23.17 -20.88
N ARG A 80 -2.58 -24.26 -20.10
CA ARG A 80 -1.96 -25.54 -20.46
C ARG A 80 -2.64 -26.18 -21.67
N ALA A 81 -3.97 -26.07 -21.79
CA ALA A 81 -4.76 -26.70 -22.84
C ALA A 81 -4.53 -26.14 -24.26
N VAL A 82 -4.01 -24.90 -24.37
CA VAL A 82 -3.70 -24.26 -25.66
C VAL A 82 -2.26 -24.46 -26.14
N TYR A 83 -1.40 -25.08 -25.34
CA TYR A 83 0.00 -25.30 -25.72
C TYR A 83 0.14 -26.26 -26.92
N ASP A 84 0.97 -25.88 -27.88
CA ASP A 84 1.45 -26.68 -29.00
C ASP A 84 2.78 -26.08 -29.49
N PRO A 85 3.92 -26.79 -29.39
CA PRO A 85 5.24 -26.24 -29.76
C PRO A 85 5.38 -25.87 -31.25
N SER A 86 4.38 -26.20 -32.08
CA SER A 86 4.35 -25.87 -33.51
C SER A 86 4.10 -24.37 -33.75
N VAL A 87 5.17 -23.59 -33.89
CA VAL A 87 5.12 -22.15 -34.19
C VAL A 87 4.22 -21.85 -35.40
N GLY A 88 3.27 -20.93 -35.23
CA GLY A 88 2.35 -20.48 -36.28
C GLY A 88 1.02 -21.25 -36.38
N ARG A 89 0.75 -22.21 -35.50
CA ARG A 89 -0.55 -22.88 -35.44
C ARG A 89 -1.63 -21.94 -34.86
N LEU A 90 -2.70 -21.70 -35.61
CA LEU A 90 -3.82 -20.86 -35.17
C LEU A 90 -4.50 -21.44 -33.92
N GLY A 91 -4.93 -20.56 -33.02
CA GLY A 91 -5.59 -20.95 -31.76
C GLY A 91 -4.70 -21.65 -30.74
N ARG A 92 -3.37 -21.60 -30.88
CA ARG A 92 -2.40 -22.25 -29.99
C ARG A 92 -1.30 -21.30 -29.52
N SER A 93 -0.68 -21.67 -28.40
CA SER A 93 0.54 -21.05 -27.87
C SER A 93 1.72 -21.99 -28.08
N TYR A 94 2.83 -21.51 -28.64
CA TYR A 94 4.08 -22.28 -28.72
C TYR A 94 4.98 -22.09 -27.48
N VAL A 95 4.52 -21.32 -26.49
CA VAL A 95 5.26 -21.02 -25.25
C VAL A 95 4.55 -21.70 -24.07
N ASP A 96 5.31 -22.47 -23.28
CA ASP A 96 4.89 -23.12 -22.04
C ASP A 96 5.56 -22.55 -20.78
N ARG A 97 6.34 -21.45 -20.90
CA ARG A 97 7.08 -20.83 -19.80
C ARG A 97 6.82 -19.33 -19.67
N ALA A 98 6.72 -18.87 -18.43
CA ALA A 98 6.59 -17.46 -18.05
C ALA A 98 7.00 -17.27 -16.57
N GLY A 99 7.09 -16.03 -16.09
CA GLY A 99 7.32 -15.76 -14.67
C GLY A 99 6.00 -15.85 -13.89
N PHE A 100 5.72 -16.98 -13.23
CA PHE A 100 4.48 -17.18 -12.48
C PHE A 100 4.66 -16.98 -10.98
N LEU A 101 3.66 -16.41 -10.31
CA LEU A 101 3.56 -16.36 -8.86
C LEU A 101 3.13 -17.72 -8.31
N ASP A 102 3.82 -18.19 -7.27
CA ASP A 102 3.57 -19.50 -6.65
C ASP A 102 2.17 -19.60 -6.01
N THR A 103 1.57 -18.48 -5.58
CA THR A 103 0.25 -18.45 -4.96
C THR A 103 -0.48 -17.14 -5.27
N ILE A 104 -1.63 -17.25 -5.94
CA ILE A 104 -2.49 -16.09 -6.27
C ILE A 104 -3.89 -16.17 -5.67
N ALA A 105 -4.33 -17.37 -5.25
CA ALA A 105 -5.66 -17.55 -4.70
C ALA A 105 -5.76 -17.13 -3.21
N ASP A 106 -4.63 -17.01 -2.51
CA ASP A 106 -4.60 -16.76 -1.06
C ASP A 106 -4.72 -15.28 -0.68
N PHE A 107 -5.59 -14.99 0.28
CA PHE A 107 -5.89 -13.62 0.73
C PHE A 107 -6.51 -13.59 2.14
N ASP A 108 -6.34 -12.47 2.88
CA ASP A 108 -7.00 -12.26 4.18
C ASP A 108 -8.27 -11.38 4.07
N ALA A 109 -9.35 -11.95 3.54
CA ALA A 109 -10.63 -11.25 3.40
C ALA A 109 -11.17 -10.70 4.74
N GLY A 110 -10.96 -11.43 5.84
CA GLY A 110 -11.39 -11.01 7.18
C GLY A 110 -10.61 -9.81 7.70
N PHE A 111 -9.34 -9.66 7.34
CA PHE A 111 -8.60 -8.43 7.60
C PHE A 111 -9.20 -7.23 6.88
N PHE A 112 -9.66 -7.39 5.64
CA PHE A 112 -10.24 -6.30 4.86
C PHE A 112 -11.75 -6.11 5.08
N GLY A 113 -12.42 -6.97 5.85
CA GLY A 113 -13.85 -6.88 6.14
C GLY A 113 -14.74 -7.32 4.98
N LEU A 114 -14.23 -8.19 4.11
CA LEU A 114 -14.91 -8.69 2.92
C LEU A 114 -15.56 -10.06 3.20
N SER A 115 -16.76 -10.28 2.65
CA SER A 115 -17.46 -11.57 2.77
C SER A 115 -16.72 -12.68 2.01
N ARG A 116 -16.97 -13.95 2.35
CA ARG A 116 -16.36 -15.06 1.61
C ARG A 116 -16.82 -15.12 0.15
N ARG A 117 -18.08 -14.74 -0.10
CA ARG A 117 -18.68 -14.67 -1.44
C ARG A 117 -17.96 -13.61 -2.28
N GLU A 118 -17.87 -12.38 -1.78
CA GLU A 118 -17.16 -11.30 -2.45
C GLU A 118 -15.70 -11.66 -2.72
N ALA A 119 -14.96 -12.11 -1.70
CA ALA A 119 -13.53 -12.43 -1.83
C ALA A 119 -13.21 -13.53 -2.85
N ARG A 120 -14.13 -14.48 -3.09
CA ARG A 120 -14.03 -15.50 -4.15
C ARG A 120 -14.10 -14.88 -5.55
N LEU A 121 -14.94 -13.87 -5.72
CA LEU A 121 -15.28 -13.24 -6.98
C LEU A 121 -14.36 -12.06 -7.34
N LEU A 122 -13.60 -11.52 -6.37
CA LEU A 122 -12.55 -10.53 -6.62
C LEU A 122 -11.41 -11.12 -7.44
N ASP A 123 -10.97 -10.39 -8.46
CA ASP A 123 -9.71 -10.63 -9.18
C ASP A 123 -8.55 -10.73 -8.16
N PRO A 124 -7.73 -11.80 -8.20
CA PRO A 124 -6.51 -11.91 -7.41
C PRO A 124 -5.60 -10.68 -7.44
N GLN A 125 -5.58 -9.93 -8.55
CA GLN A 125 -4.88 -8.64 -8.65
C GLN A 125 -5.38 -7.65 -7.61
N GLN A 126 -6.70 -7.47 -7.46
CA GLN A 126 -7.29 -6.58 -6.45
C GLN A 126 -6.96 -7.05 -5.02
N ARG A 127 -6.97 -8.36 -4.79
CA ARG A 127 -6.63 -8.97 -3.49
C ARG A 127 -5.18 -8.69 -3.09
N MET A 128 -4.23 -8.93 -3.99
CA MET A 128 -2.82 -8.62 -3.75
C MET A 128 -2.54 -7.12 -3.68
N LEU A 129 -3.27 -6.28 -4.42
CA LEU A 129 -3.17 -4.81 -4.31
C LEU A 129 -3.56 -4.30 -2.92
N LEU A 130 -4.55 -4.92 -2.27
CA LEU A 130 -4.95 -4.57 -0.90
C LEU A 130 -3.84 -4.89 0.12
N GLU A 131 -3.26 -6.09 0.06
CA GLU A 131 -2.12 -6.46 0.93
C GLU A 131 -0.89 -5.58 0.66
N THR A 132 -0.46 -5.48 -0.60
CA THR A 132 0.77 -4.74 -0.96
C THR A 132 0.66 -3.23 -0.73
N SER A 133 -0.54 -2.63 -0.86
CA SER A 133 -0.77 -1.23 -0.49
C SER A 133 -0.66 -1.01 1.02
N TRP A 134 -1.17 -1.94 1.83
CA TRP A 134 -1.05 -1.89 3.28
C TRP A 134 0.42 -2.00 3.70
N GLU A 135 1.14 -2.94 3.11
CA GLU A 135 2.58 -3.16 3.36
C GLU A 135 3.45 -1.96 2.96
N ALA A 136 3.18 -1.33 1.81
CA ALA A 136 3.90 -0.14 1.37
C ALA A 136 3.73 1.02 2.36
N LEU A 137 2.52 1.20 2.91
CA LEU A 137 2.23 2.22 3.91
C LEU A 137 2.85 1.89 5.28
N GLU A 138 2.83 0.63 5.71
CA GLU A 138 3.53 0.21 6.93
C GLU A 138 5.05 0.41 6.82
N ARG A 139 5.66 0.08 5.67
CA ARG A 139 7.10 0.36 5.43
C ARG A 139 7.41 1.86 5.35
N ALA A 140 6.46 2.70 4.94
CA ALA A 140 6.55 4.16 5.04
C ALA A 140 6.31 4.73 6.46
N GLY A 141 5.97 3.86 7.43
CA GLY A 141 5.61 4.28 8.79
C GLY A 141 4.27 5.01 8.88
N ILE A 142 3.38 4.82 7.90
CA ILE A 142 2.06 5.47 7.84
C ILE A 142 1.01 4.53 8.45
N ALA A 143 0.57 4.84 9.66
CA ALA A 143 -0.47 4.06 10.35
C ALA A 143 -1.85 4.25 9.67
N VAL A 144 -2.37 3.21 9.02
CA VAL A 144 -3.66 3.23 8.34
C VAL A 144 -4.80 3.04 9.34
N ARG A 145 -5.47 4.14 9.70
CA ARG A 145 -6.72 4.13 10.49
C ARG A 145 -7.85 4.76 9.66
N ARG A 146 -8.92 3.99 9.40
CA ARG A 146 -10.09 4.42 8.61
C ARG A 146 -10.76 5.71 9.17
N SER A 147 -10.64 5.94 10.47
CA SER A 147 -11.09 7.15 11.17
C SER A 147 -10.36 8.42 10.77
N ASP A 148 -9.08 8.31 10.40
CA ASP A 148 -8.18 9.45 10.21
C ASP A 148 -8.39 10.12 8.86
N ARG A 149 -9.06 9.42 7.92
CA ARG A 149 -9.35 9.86 6.55
C ARG A 149 -8.10 10.43 5.86
N LEU A 150 -7.08 9.58 5.77
CA LEU A 150 -5.79 9.98 5.20
C LEU A 150 -5.94 10.41 3.74
N ASP A 151 -5.30 11.52 3.42
CA ASP A 151 -5.27 12.09 2.08
C ASP A 151 -4.23 11.37 1.21
N VAL A 152 -4.62 10.17 0.76
CA VAL A 152 -3.81 9.29 -0.10
C VAL A 152 -4.45 9.19 -1.48
N GLY A 153 -3.71 9.56 -2.51
CA GLY A 153 -4.08 9.33 -3.91
C GLY A 153 -3.68 7.91 -4.37
N ILE A 154 -4.54 7.23 -5.12
CA ILE A 154 -4.32 5.87 -5.65
C ILE A 154 -4.25 5.91 -7.17
N TYR A 155 -3.10 5.53 -7.73
CA TYR A 155 -2.83 5.52 -9.16
C TYR A 155 -2.44 4.10 -9.58
N LEU A 156 -3.39 3.33 -10.10
CA LEU A 156 -3.23 1.91 -10.44
C LEU A 156 -3.07 1.67 -11.95
N GLY A 157 -1.94 1.11 -12.36
CA GLY A 157 -1.73 0.55 -13.69
C GLY A 157 -2.10 -0.93 -13.71
N MET A 158 -3.05 -1.35 -14.56
CA MET A 158 -3.44 -2.76 -14.68
C MET A 158 -4.01 -3.02 -16.08
N MET A 159 -3.48 -4.03 -16.77
CA MET A 159 -3.70 -4.21 -18.22
C MET A 159 -4.97 -5.00 -18.56
N THR A 160 -5.19 -6.12 -17.89
CA THR A 160 -6.35 -7.00 -18.11
C THR A 160 -6.94 -7.43 -16.77
N SER A 161 -8.23 -7.76 -16.74
CA SER A 161 -8.86 -8.52 -15.66
C SER A 161 -9.39 -9.84 -16.22
N GLU A 162 -8.46 -10.73 -16.53
CA GLU A 162 -8.75 -12.05 -17.11
C GLU A 162 -9.55 -12.95 -16.13
N TYR A 163 -9.61 -12.61 -14.84
CA TYR A 163 -10.42 -13.34 -13.86
C TYR A 163 -11.93 -13.16 -14.08
N SER A 164 -12.37 -12.01 -14.63
CA SER A 164 -13.78 -11.79 -14.97
C SER A 164 -14.28 -12.75 -16.05
N GLU A 165 -13.42 -13.24 -16.95
CA GLU A 165 -13.80 -14.25 -17.95
C GLU A 165 -14.30 -15.56 -17.29
N ARG A 166 -13.88 -15.84 -16.04
CA ARG A 166 -14.33 -17.01 -15.25
C ARG A 166 -15.70 -16.80 -14.60
N ASN A 167 -16.13 -15.54 -14.44
CA ASN A 167 -17.46 -15.17 -13.94
C ASN A 167 -18.52 -15.10 -15.06
N GLU A 168 -18.11 -15.04 -16.34
CA GLU A 168 -19.01 -14.98 -17.48
C GLU A 168 -19.51 -16.36 -17.91
N ASP A 169 -20.65 -16.81 -17.39
CA ASP A 169 -21.42 -17.87 -18.06
C ASP A 169 -22.18 -17.27 -19.25
N ARG A 170 -21.52 -17.23 -20.41
CA ARG A 170 -22.10 -16.73 -21.66
C ARG A 170 -23.23 -17.62 -22.22
N SER A 171 -23.45 -18.80 -21.64
CA SER A 171 -24.56 -19.68 -21.99
C SER A 171 -25.79 -19.50 -21.09
N ASP A 172 -25.60 -19.01 -19.87
CA ASP A 172 -26.66 -18.70 -18.91
C ASP A 172 -26.39 -17.41 -18.13
N MET A 173 -26.93 -16.30 -18.67
CA MET A 173 -26.81 -14.96 -18.08
C MET A 173 -27.46 -14.85 -16.68
N SER A 174 -28.31 -15.79 -16.26
CA SER A 174 -28.91 -15.76 -14.91
C SER A 174 -27.91 -16.07 -13.79
N ARG A 175 -26.74 -16.63 -14.16
CA ARG A 175 -25.68 -17.05 -13.23
C ARG A 175 -24.58 -15.99 -13.02
N ILE A 176 -24.70 -14.83 -13.66
CA ILE A 176 -23.76 -13.72 -13.46
C ILE A 176 -24.00 -13.12 -12.06
N ASP A 177 -23.04 -13.34 -11.16
CA ASP A 177 -23.09 -12.79 -9.81
C ASP A 177 -22.98 -11.25 -9.84
N PRO A 178 -23.76 -10.50 -9.03
CA PRO A 178 -23.66 -9.04 -8.93
C PRO A 178 -22.25 -8.50 -8.64
N TYR A 179 -21.38 -9.29 -7.99
CA TYR A 179 -19.97 -8.97 -7.78
C TYR A 179 -19.11 -8.98 -9.05
N TYR A 180 -19.61 -9.47 -10.20
CA TYR A 180 -18.91 -9.45 -11.49
C TYR A 180 -18.29 -8.09 -11.83
N ILE A 181 -19.08 -7.01 -11.68
CA ILE A 181 -18.65 -5.65 -12.02
C ILE A 181 -17.55 -5.16 -11.06
N THR A 182 -17.76 -5.35 -9.76
CA THR A 182 -16.86 -4.82 -8.72
C THR A 182 -15.63 -5.70 -8.48
N GLY A 183 -15.70 -6.97 -8.89
CA GLY A 183 -14.65 -7.98 -8.74
C GLY A 183 -13.53 -7.87 -9.77
N GLY A 184 -13.84 -7.48 -11.01
CA GLY A 184 -12.84 -7.33 -12.09
C GLY A 184 -12.73 -5.95 -12.74
N GLY A 185 -13.66 -5.02 -12.50
CA GLY A 185 -13.59 -3.69 -13.11
C GLY A 185 -12.33 -2.91 -12.71
N LEU A 186 -11.58 -2.38 -13.69
CA LEU A 186 -10.31 -1.65 -13.49
C LEU A 186 -10.42 -0.51 -12.46
N SER A 187 -11.51 0.25 -12.48
CA SER A 187 -11.78 1.33 -11.52
C SER A 187 -11.97 0.82 -10.08
N PHE A 188 -12.50 -0.39 -9.91
CA PHE A 188 -12.73 -0.98 -8.58
C PHE A 188 -11.44 -1.45 -7.91
N GLY A 189 -10.39 -1.83 -8.65
CA GLY A 189 -9.09 -2.14 -8.04
C GLY A 189 -8.52 -0.96 -7.22
N ALA A 190 -8.46 0.22 -7.83
CA ALA A 190 -8.03 1.45 -7.14
C ALA A 190 -9.07 1.93 -6.11
N GLY A 191 -10.36 1.90 -6.47
CA GLY A 191 -11.46 2.31 -5.61
C GLY A 191 -11.59 1.49 -4.33
N ARG A 192 -11.33 0.18 -4.39
CA ARG A 192 -11.40 -0.75 -3.25
C ARG A 192 -10.28 -0.52 -2.24
N VAL A 193 -9.05 -0.21 -2.69
CA VAL A 193 -7.95 0.22 -1.80
C VAL A 193 -8.35 1.48 -1.04
N SER A 194 -8.79 2.52 -1.75
CA SER A 194 -9.24 3.78 -1.14
C SER A 194 -10.41 3.58 -0.18
N HIS A 195 -11.46 2.84 -0.61
CA HIS A 195 -12.65 2.59 0.19
C HIS A 195 -12.35 1.81 1.47
N LEU A 196 -11.59 0.71 1.41
CA LEU A 196 -11.37 -0.16 2.57
C LEU A 196 -10.42 0.47 3.59
N MET A 197 -9.37 1.17 3.14
CA MET A 197 -8.44 1.88 4.01
C MET A 197 -8.97 3.25 4.50
N GLY A 198 -9.99 3.80 3.84
CA GLY A 198 -10.67 5.04 4.23
C GLY A 198 -9.98 6.31 3.73
N PHE A 199 -9.39 6.28 2.54
CA PHE A 199 -8.67 7.42 1.98
C PHE A 199 -9.59 8.44 1.31
N SER A 200 -9.06 9.66 1.06
CA SER A 200 -9.82 10.75 0.44
C SER A 200 -9.13 11.45 -0.75
N GLY A 201 -7.95 10.99 -1.17
CA GLY A 201 -7.25 11.57 -2.32
C GLY A 201 -7.82 11.07 -3.67
N PRO A 202 -7.21 11.48 -4.79
CA PRO A 202 -7.61 11.05 -6.14
C PRO A 202 -7.55 9.53 -6.32
N VAL A 203 -8.42 8.96 -7.13
CA VAL A 203 -8.44 7.51 -7.41
C VAL A 203 -8.54 7.29 -8.92
N LEU A 204 -7.52 6.66 -9.52
CA LEU A 204 -7.45 6.42 -10.95
C LEU A 204 -6.97 4.98 -11.24
N GLY A 205 -7.68 4.32 -12.16
CA GLY A 205 -7.19 3.16 -12.89
C GLY A 205 -6.74 3.60 -14.29
N VAL A 206 -5.56 3.17 -14.73
CA VAL A 206 -4.92 3.60 -15.98
C VAL A 206 -4.46 2.37 -16.76
N GLU A 207 -4.67 2.41 -18.06
CA GLU A 207 -4.20 1.37 -18.98
C GLU A 207 -3.55 1.99 -20.23
N THR A 208 -2.24 1.76 -20.37
CA THR A 208 -1.33 2.16 -21.45
C THR A 208 -0.40 0.98 -21.82
N ALA A 209 -0.89 -0.24 -21.68
CA ALA A 209 -0.21 -1.52 -21.84
C ALA A 209 1.07 -1.63 -20.98
N CYS A 210 2.20 -1.93 -21.59
CA CYS A 210 3.47 -2.15 -20.88
C CYS A 210 3.98 -0.93 -20.10
N SER A 211 3.44 0.27 -20.35
CA SER A 211 3.82 1.49 -19.61
C SER A 211 2.85 1.89 -18.50
N SER A 212 1.75 1.15 -18.26
CA SER A 212 0.69 1.50 -17.29
C SER A 212 1.20 1.92 -15.91
N SER A 213 2.05 1.11 -15.27
CA SER A 213 2.62 1.46 -13.96
C SER A 213 3.64 2.62 -13.95
N MET A 214 4.25 2.95 -15.09
CA MET A 214 5.08 4.17 -15.21
C MET A 214 4.21 5.41 -15.48
N THR A 215 3.12 5.26 -16.24
CA THR A 215 2.15 6.34 -16.43
C THR A 215 1.49 6.70 -15.09
N THR A 216 1.17 5.72 -14.24
CA THR A 216 0.67 6.01 -12.88
C THR A 216 1.71 6.60 -11.95
N LEU A 217 2.99 6.20 -12.06
CA LEU A 217 4.09 6.88 -11.35
C LEU A 217 4.17 8.37 -11.72
N HIS A 218 4.11 8.70 -13.01
CA HIS A 218 4.09 10.08 -13.48
C HIS A 218 2.89 10.85 -12.91
N LEU A 219 1.67 10.30 -13.00
CA LEU A 219 0.46 10.94 -12.48
C LEU A 219 0.50 11.14 -10.95
N ALA A 220 1.06 10.19 -10.20
CA ALA A 220 1.27 10.33 -8.76
C ALA A 220 2.28 11.43 -8.41
N VAL A 221 3.36 11.57 -9.19
CA VAL A 221 4.32 12.68 -9.07
C VAL A 221 3.65 14.04 -9.36
N GLN A 222 2.82 14.12 -10.40
CA GLN A 222 2.06 15.35 -10.69
C GLN A 222 1.06 15.68 -9.58
N GLY A 223 0.28 14.70 -9.09
CA GLY A 223 -0.69 14.90 -8.01
C GLY A 223 -0.05 15.40 -6.70
N LEU A 224 1.13 14.89 -6.35
CA LEU A 224 1.91 15.37 -5.20
C LEU A 224 2.44 16.80 -5.41
N ARG A 225 2.99 17.11 -6.59
CA ARG A 225 3.48 18.46 -6.93
C ARG A 225 2.35 19.50 -6.95
N ASN A 226 1.19 19.14 -7.50
CA ASN A 226 -0.03 19.95 -7.52
C ASN A 226 -0.72 20.04 -6.16
N ARG A 227 -0.29 19.24 -5.16
CA ARG A 227 -0.90 19.12 -3.83
C ARG A 227 -2.37 18.66 -3.88
N GLU A 228 -2.69 17.81 -4.86
CA GLU A 228 -3.98 17.11 -4.98
C GLU A 228 -4.13 15.98 -3.95
N CYS A 229 -3.00 15.49 -3.42
CA CYS A 229 -2.93 14.59 -2.28
C CYS A 229 -1.62 14.84 -1.48
N ARG A 230 -1.61 14.44 -0.21
CA ARG A 230 -0.42 14.47 0.67
C ARG A 230 0.48 13.24 0.50
N TYR A 231 -0.13 12.08 0.28
CA TYR A 231 0.54 10.82 0.01
C TYR A 231 0.03 10.26 -1.31
N ALA A 232 0.84 9.53 -2.06
CA ALA A 232 0.37 8.80 -3.24
C ALA A 232 0.87 7.35 -3.24
N LEU A 233 0.00 6.44 -3.68
CA LEU A 233 0.37 5.07 -4.03
C LEU A 233 0.38 4.96 -5.56
N ALA A 234 1.57 4.78 -6.14
CA ALA A 234 1.72 4.39 -7.54
C ALA A 234 1.85 2.87 -7.60
N ALA A 235 0.95 2.21 -8.33
CA ALA A 235 0.81 0.76 -8.34
C ALA A 235 0.80 0.19 -9.77
N GLY A 236 1.21 -1.07 -9.87
CA GLY A 236 1.14 -1.91 -11.06
C GLY A 236 0.70 -3.32 -10.71
N ALA A 237 -0.23 -3.91 -11.48
CA ALA A 237 -0.65 -5.30 -11.34
C ALA A 237 -0.76 -6.00 -12.71
N ASN A 238 -0.37 -7.28 -12.76
CA ASN A 238 -0.56 -8.16 -13.90
C ASN A 238 -0.63 -9.64 -13.47
N LEU A 239 -1.52 -10.43 -14.06
CA LEU A 239 -1.59 -11.89 -13.89
C LEU A 239 -1.85 -12.61 -15.22
N LEU A 240 -1.50 -13.89 -15.27
CA LEU A 240 -1.63 -14.75 -16.45
C LEU A 240 -2.71 -15.81 -16.18
N LEU A 241 -3.97 -15.48 -16.49
CA LEU A 241 -5.15 -16.29 -16.13
C LEU A 241 -5.90 -16.82 -17.37
N SER A 242 -5.86 -16.10 -18.49
CA SER A 242 -6.56 -16.43 -19.74
C SER A 242 -5.60 -16.81 -20.88
N ALA A 243 -6.03 -17.79 -21.68
CA ALA A 243 -5.33 -18.20 -22.89
C ALA A 243 -5.43 -17.18 -24.03
N SER A 244 -6.44 -16.31 -24.02
CA SER A 244 -6.76 -15.40 -25.13
C SER A 244 -5.58 -14.51 -25.53
N LEU A 245 -4.97 -13.82 -24.56
CA LEU A 245 -3.82 -12.94 -24.80
C LEU A 245 -2.55 -13.72 -25.16
N MET A 246 -2.29 -14.86 -24.50
CA MET A 246 -1.14 -15.73 -24.79
C MET A 246 -1.16 -16.24 -26.24
N VAL A 247 -2.32 -16.71 -26.71
CA VAL A 247 -2.52 -17.21 -28.07
C VAL A 247 -2.41 -16.07 -29.10
N SER A 248 -2.95 -14.89 -28.80
CA SER A 248 -2.84 -13.70 -29.67
C SER A 248 -1.38 -13.29 -29.89
N LEU A 249 -0.59 -13.21 -28.81
CA LEU A 249 0.83 -12.85 -28.86
C LEU A 249 1.70 -13.91 -29.57
N CYS A 250 1.30 -15.19 -29.53
CA CYS A 250 1.92 -16.23 -30.35
C CYS A 250 1.61 -16.05 -31.84
N GLN A 251 0.39 -15.66 -32.21
CA GLN A 251 0.02 -15.42 -33.62
C GLN A 251 0.80 -14.25 -34.24
N THR A 252 1.11 -13.21 -33.46
CA THR A 252 1.94 -12.07 -33.89
C THR A 252 3.44 -12.34 -33.80
N ARG A 253 3.86 -13.49 -33.24
CA ARG A 253 5.27 -13.85 -32.95
C ARG A 253 5.98 -12.85 -32.03
N ALA A 254 5.24 -12.27 -31.07
CA ALA A 254 5.81 -11.34 -30.09
C ALA A 254 6.61 -12.04 -28.98
N LEU A 255 6.29 -13.32 -28.70
CA LEU A 255 6.90 -14.09 -27.61
C LEU A 255 8.13 -14.89 -28.04
N ALA A 256 9.14 -14.90 -27.19
CA ALA A 256 10.32 -15.77 -27.32
C ALA A 256 9.89 -17.25 -27.18
N PRO A 257 10.32 -18.17 -28.07
CA PRO A 257 9.92 -19.59 -27.99
C PRO A 257 10.38 -20.32 -26.71
N ASP A 258 11.45 -19.86 -26.08
CA ASP A 258 11.95 -20.37 -24.79
C ASP A 258 11.35 -19.64 -23.56
N GLY A 259 10.46 -18.67 -23.79
CA GLY A 259 9.87 -17.82 -22.77
C GLY A 259 10.85 -16.84 -22.10
N ARG A 260 12.05 -16.60 -22.65
CA ARG A 260 13.07 -15.71 -22.06
C ARG A 260 13.13 -14.35 -22.78
N SER A 261 13.01 -13.24 -22.05
CA SER A 261 13.41 -11.92 -22.57
C SER A 261 14.93 -11.80 -22.64
N LYS A 262 15.51 -12.06 -23.80
CA LYS A 262 16.96 -12.09 -24.04
C LYS A 262 17.53 -10.69 -24.34
N SER A 263 17.22 -9.73 -23.46
CA SER A 263 17.52 -8.30 -23.61
C SER A 263 18.99 -8.06 -23.96
N PHE A 264 19.23 -7.38 -25.08
CA PHE A 264 20.55 -6.98 -25.60
C PHE A 264 21.47 -8.12 -26.05
N LEU A 265 21.00 -9.37 -26.09
CA LEU A 265 21.76 -10.54 -26.54
C LEU A 265 21.59 -10.79 -28.05
N ALA A 266 22.55 -11.47 -28.67
CA ALA A 266 22.49 -11.87 -30.07
C ALA A 266 21.33 -12.84 -30.38
N THR A 267 20.77 -13.49 -29.36
CA THR A 267 19.66 -14.44 -29.40
C THR A 267 18.31 -13.81 -29.03
N ALA A 268 18.21 -12.48 -28.98
CA ALA A 268 16.97 -11.73 -28.84
C ALA A 268 15.98 -12.08 -29.96
N ASP A 269 14.83 -12.70 -29.62
CA ASP A 269 13.84 -13.22 -30.57
C ASP A 269 12.37 -12.96 -30.14
N GLY A 270 12.16 -12.19 -29.07
CA GLY A 270 10.85 -11.95 -28.46
C GLY A 270 10.96 -11.71 -26.96
N TYR A 271 9.81 -11.61 -26.28
CA TYR A 271 9.76 -11.47 -24.82
C TYR A 271 9.12 -12.67 -24.13
N GLY A 272 9.47 -12.91 -22.86
CA GLY A 272 8.75 -13.84 -21.98
C GLY A 272 7.67 -13.10 -21.21
N ARG A 273 6.46 -13.66 -21.02
CA ARG A 273 5.43 -13.05 -20.16
C ARG A 273 5.76 -13.23 -18.67
N GLY A 274 5.08 -12.49 -17.79
CA GLY A 274 5.16 -12.70 -16.34
C GLY A 274 4.04 -12.06 -15.54
N GLU A 275 3.93 -12.49 -14.29
CA GLU A 275 2.99 -12.07 -13.26
C GLU A 275 3.66 -11.13 -12.25
N GLY A 276 2.91 -10.23 -11.65
CA GLY A 276 3.43 -9.43 -10.54
C GLY A 276 2.49 -8.32 -10.07
N VAL A 277 2.63 -7.95 -8.80
CA VAL A 277 1.97 -6.79 -8.20
C VAL A 277 3.01 -5.98 -7.44
N GLY A 278 3.00 -4.66 -7.62
CA GLY A 278 3.90 -3.76 -6.90
C GLY A 278 3.26 -2.41 -6.62
N VAL A 279 3.54 -1.87 -5.44
CA VAL A 279 3.08 -0.57 -4.96
C VAL A 279 4.26 0.19 -4.36
N VAL A 280 4.46 1.44 -4.75
CA VAL A 280 5.37 2.38 -4.08
C VAL A 280 4.56 3.49 -3.41
N ALA A 281 4.90 3.78 -2.16
CA ALA A 281 4.36 4.91 -1.41
C ALA A 281 5.26 6.13 -1.61
N LEU A 282 4.63 7.28 -1.90
CA LEU A 282 5.30 8.51 -2.35
C LEU A 282 4.85 9.73 -1.52
N MET A 283 5.77 10.67 -1.33
CA MET A 283 5.55 11.99 -0.72
C MET A 283 6.42 13.04 -1.43
N ARG A 284 6.13 14.34 -1.34
CA ARG A 284 7.14 15.36 -1.67
C ARG A 284 8.32 15.22 -0.69
N LEU A 285 9.55 15.44 -1.14
CA LEU A 285 10.75 15.23 -0.33
C LEU A 285 10.74 16.04 0.96
N ASP A 286 10.44 17.35 0.90
CA ASP A 286 10.38 18.22 2.09
C ASP A 286 9.34 17.74 3.12
N ASP A 287 8.28 17.07 2.66
CA ASP A 287 7.23 16.52 3.53
C ASP A 287 7.71 15.22 4.20
N ALA A 288 8.43 14.37 3.45
CA ALA A 288 9.06 13.17 3.99
C ALA A 288 10.15 13.51 5.02
N GLU A 289 11.04 14.45 4.70
CA GLU A 289 12.12 14.90 5.58
C GLU A 289 11.59 15.56 6.86
N ARG A 290 10.60 16.47 6.74
CA ARG A 290 9.97 17.12 7.90
C ARG A 290 9.24 16.14 8.81
N GLU A 291 8.66 15.07 8.26
CA GLU A 291 8.00 14.02 9.03
C GLU A 291 8.95 12.90 9.50
N GLY A 292 10.26 12.99 9.20
CA GLY A 292 11.25 11.96 9.57
C GLY A 292 11.04 10.60 8.90
N ARG A 293 10.33 10.58 7.77
CA ARG A 293 9.98 9.38 6.98
C ARG A 293 11.24 8.75 6.39
N PRO A 294 11.26 7.43 6.13
CA PRO A 294 12.39 6.84 5.44
C PRO A 294 12.35 7.29 3.98
N VAL A 295 13.44 7.84 3.46
CA VAL A 295 13.56 8.22 2.04
C VAL A 295 14.46 7.20 1.37
N LEU A 296 13.86 6.27 0.62
CA LEU A 296 14.54 5.15 -0.02
C LEU A 296 15.28 5.61 -1.30
N ALA A 297 14.64 6.48 -2.07
CA ALA A 297 15.21 7.19 -3.22
C ALA A 297 14.39 8.45 -3.53
N VAL A 298 14.88 9.29 -4.44
CA VAL A 298 14.21 10.51 -4.89
C VAL A 298 13.89 10.43 -6.38
N ILE A 299 12.61 10.44 -6.74
CA ILE A 299 12.16 10.68 -8.11
C ILE A 299 12.37 12.16 -8.39
N ARG A 300 13.27 12.45 -9.33
CA ARG A 300 13.66 13.80 -9.70
C ARG A 300 12.77 14.38 -10.77
N GLY A 301 12.44 13.58 -11.78
CA GLY A 301 11.52 14.01 -12.84
C GLY A 301 10.98 12.84 -13.65
N THR A 302 9.89 13.10 -14.36
CA THR A 302 9.17 12.12 -15.18
C THR A 302 8.57 12.79 -16.41
N ALA A 303 8.49 12.06 -17.53
CA ALA A 303 7.77 12.52 -18.71
C ALA A 303 7.04 11.37 -19.41
N VAL A 304 5.95 11.71 -20.10
CA VAL A 304 5.11 10.81 -20.90
C VAL A 304 4.94 11.41 -22.29
N ASN A 305 5.07 10.62 -23.36
CA ASN A 305 4.66 11.02 -24.71
C ASN A 305 4.07 9.81 -25.48
N HIS A 306 3.88 9.98 -26.80
CA HIS A 306 3.40 8.91 -27.66
C HIS A 306 4.21 8.85 -28.96
N ASP A 307 4.40 7.63 -29.50
CA ASP A 307 5.08 7.34 -30.77
C ASP A 307 4.45 8.00 -32.02
N GLY A 308 3.27 8.63 -31.89
CA GLY A 308 2.56 9.30 -32.98
C GLY A 308 2.30 8.40 -34.19
N ALA A 309 2.50 8.94 -35.39
CA ALA A 309 2.37 8.21 -36.65
C ALA A 309 3.65 7.39 -36.96
N ALA A 310 3.96 6.41 -36.10
CA ALA A 310 5.02 5.44 -36.33
C ALA A 310 4.73 4.53 -37.54
N SER A 311 5.69 3.67 -37.92
CA SER A 311 5.56 2.77 -39.08
C SER A 311 4.45 1.71 -38.95
N GLY A 312 3.94 1.51 -37.74
CA GLY A 312 2.74 0.75 -37.41
C GLY A 312 2.35 1.03 -35.96
N LEU A 313 1.09 0.76 -35.57
CA LEU A 313 0.58 1.08 -34.23
C LEU A 313 1.42 0.46 -33.09
N THR A 314 1.95 -0.75 -33.32
CA THR A 314 2.76 -1.50 -32.34
C THR A 314 4.26 -1.44 -32.64
N ALA A 315 4.71 -0.53 -33.51
CA ALA A 315 6.12 -0.38 -33.88
C ALA A 315 6.76 0.78 -33.11
N PRO A 316 7.88 0.56 -32.39
CA PRO A 316 8.50 1.60 -31.55
C PRO A 316 9.09 2.74 -32.37
N ASN A 317 9.05 3.97 -31.82
CA ASN A 317 9.58 5.17 -32.47
C ASN A 317 10.80 5.75 -31.71
N GLY A 318 12.00 5.52 -32.24
CA GLY A 318 13.26 5.99 -31.65
C GLY A 318 13.32 7.51 -31.37
N PRO A 319 12.98 8.40 -32.33
CA PRO A 319 12.80 9.83 -32.08
C PRO A 319 11.87 10.16 -30.90
N ALA A 320 10.69 9.52 -30.80
CA ALA A 320 9.77 9.75 -29.69
C ALA A 320 10.35 9.29 -28.34
N GLN A 321 11.10 8.18 -28.33
CA GLN A 321 11.84 7.73 -27.14
C GLN A 321 12.92 8.76 -26.73
N GLN A 322 13.67 9.33 -27.68
CA GLN A 322 14.62 10.40 -27.37
C GLN A 322 13.94 11.65 -26.79
N GLU A 323 12.76 12.03 -27.29
CA GLU A 323 12.00 13.16 -26.78
C GLU A 323 11.54 12.96 -25.34
N VAL A 324 11.00 11.78 -24.98
CA VAL A 324 10.56 11.53 -23.60
C VAL A 324 11.74 11.47 -22.61
N ILE A 325 12.90 10.92 -23.02
CA ILE A 325 14.12 10.92 -22.20
C ILE A 325 14.59 12.38 -21.96
N ARG A 326 14.66 13.21 -23.01
CA ARG A 326 15.03 14.64 -22.88
C ARG A 326 14.04 15.41 -21.99
N ALA A 327 12.74 15.17 -22.15
CA ALA A 327 11.71 15.82 -21.34
C ALA A 327 11.81 15.44 -19.86
N ALA A 328 12.06 14.17 -19.55
CA ALA A 328 12.21 13.72 -18.17
C ALA A 328 13.50 14.23 -17.50
N LEU A 329 14.61 14.33 -18.25
CA LEU A 329 15.85 14.95 -17.76
C LEU A 329 15.68 16.46 -17.49
N ALA A 330 14.94 17.15 -18.37
CA ALA A 330 14.58 18.56 -18.17
C ALA A 330 13.68 18.78 -16.95
N ASP A 331 12.64 17.94 -16.77
CA ASP A 331 11.79 17.93 -15.58
C ASP A 331 12.58 17.61 -14.30
N ALA A 332 13.56 16.72 -14.40
CA ALA A 332 14.44 16.35 -13.30
C ALA A 332 15.45 17.43 -12.91
N ARG A 333 15.73 18.40 -13.80
CA ARG A 333 16.88 19.31 -13.71
C ARG A 333 18.19 18.53 -13.45
N VAL A 334 18.43 17.50 -14.26
CA VAL A 334 19.59 16.58 -14.19
C VAL A 334 20.40 16.67 -15.48
N ASP A 335 21.72 16.75 -15.36
CA ASP A 335 22.63 16.69 -16.51
C ASP A 335 22.71 15.23 -17.03
N PRO A 336 22.61 14.98 -18.35
CA PRO A 336 22.89 13.67 -18.94
C PRO A 336 24.17 12.98 -18.44
N ALA A 337 25.20 13.76 -18.07
CA ALA A 337 26.47 13.26 -17.53
C ALA A 337 26.36 12.66 -16.11
N ASP A 338 25.30 12.97 -15.33
CA ASP A 338 25.07 12.38 -14.00
C ASP A 338 24.47 10.96 -14.08
N VAL A 339 23.87 10.56 -15.22
CA VAL A 339 23.14 9.28 -15.36
C VAL A 339 24.10 8.10 -15.40
N GLY A 340 24.21 7.34 -14.30
CA GLY A 340 25.12 6.20 -14.17
C GLY A 340 24.56 4.88 -14.67
N PHE A 341 23.24 4.73 -14.67
CA PHE A 341 22.53 3.50 -15.06
C PHE A 341 21.25 3.82 -15.84
N VAL A 342 20.84 2.94 -16.74
CA VAL A 342 19.47 2.91 -17.28
C VAL A 342 18.86 1.52 -17.14
N GLU A 343 17.73 1.47 -16.42
CA GLU A 343 16.79 0.34 -16.46
C GLU A 343 15.92 0.52 -17.71
N ALA A 344 16.29 -0.21 -18.75
CA ALA A 344 15.65 -0.15 -20.05
C ALA A 344 14.29 -0.85 -20.05
N HIS A 345 13.45 -0.50 -21.03
CA HIS A 345 12.27 -1.27 -21.36
C HIS A 345 12.70 -2.68 -21.82
N GLY A 346 13.70 -2.77 -22.69
CA GLY A 346 14.58 -3.92 -22.92
C GLY A 346 13.86 -5.26 -22.92
N THR A 347 13.02 -5.50 -23.93
CA THR A 347 12.14 -6.67 -23.99
C THR A 347 12.82 -7.93 -24.54
N GLY A 348 13.97 -7.80 -25.21
CA GLY A 348 14.61 -8.91 -25.93
C GLY A 348 14.06 -9.08 -27.35
N THR A 349 13.52 -8.00 -27.94
CA THR A 349 12.94 -8.04 -29.29
C THR A 349 13.95 -7.59 -30.34
N VAL A 350 14.00 -8.29 -31.48
CA VAL A 350 14.92 -8.04 -32.61
C VAL A 350 14.97 -6.56 -33.03
N LEU A 351 13.79 -5.91 -33.05
CA LEU A 351 13.63 -4.53 -33.50
C LEU A 351 13.69 -3.51 -32.34
N GLY A 352 13.14 -3.85 -31.17
CA GLY A 352 13.03 -2.92 -30.04
C GLY A 352 14.37 -2.60 -29.40
N ASP A 353 15.19 -3.62 -29.13
CA ASP A 353 16.46 -3.45 -28.41
C ASP A 353 17.43 -2.48 -29.16
N PRO A 354 17.65 -2.59 -30.50
CA PRO A 354 18.49 -1.62 -31.21
C PRO A 354 17.91 -0.20 -31.28
N ILE A 355 16.58 -0.05 -31.34
CA ILE A 355 15.93 1.26 -31.36
C ILE A 355 16.09 1.97 -30.02
N GLU A 356 15.87 1.24 -28.91
CA GLU A 356 16.01 1.79 -27.56
C GLU A 356 17.46 2.21 -27.26
N ILE A 357 18.45 1.38 -27.60
CA ILE A 357 19.85 1.75 -27.39
C ILE A 357 20.28 2.92 -28.29
N GLY A 358 19.77 2.99 -29.53
CA GLY A 358 19.95 4.15 -30.41
C GLY A 358 19.30 5.43 -29.86
N ALA A 359 18.15 5.32 -29.18
CA ALA A 359 17.53 6.45 -28.49
C ALA A 359 18.36 6.92 -27.29
N LEU A 360 18.95 6.00 -26.51
CA LEU A 360 19.83 6.33 -25.40
C LEU A 360 21.13 7.02 -25.87
N ASP A 361 21.78 6.57 -26.94
CA ASP A 361 22.96 7.26 -27.51
C ASP A 361 22.62 8.67 -28.01
N GLY A 362 21.47 8.83 -28.66
CA GLY A 362 20.97 10.12 -29.15
C GLY A 362 20.61 11.15 -28.07
N VAL A 363 20.69 10.81 -26.78
CA VAL A 363 20.45 11.74 -25.66
C VAL A 363 21.62 11.75 -24.66
N LEU A 364 22.12 10.57 -24.26
CA LEU A 364 23.14 10.43 -23.22
C LEU A 364 24.55 10.24 -23.80
N GLY A 365 24.68 9.72 -25.03
CA GLY A 365 25.95 9.20 -25.55
C GLY A 365 27.08 10.22 -25.62
N GLU A 366 26.81 11.48 -25.99
CA GLU A 366 27.84 12.52 -25.99
C GLU A 366 28.36 12.82 -24.58
N ALA A 367 27.46 12.90 -23.59
CA ALA A 367 27.82 13.16 -22.20
C ALA A 367 28.60 11.99 -21.58
N VAL A 368 28.20 10.74 -21.90
CA VAL A 368 28.88 9.50 -21.47
C VAL A 368 30.31 9.44 -22.04
N ARG A 369 30.48 9.68 -23.34
CA ARG A 369 31.82 9.78 -23.97
C ARG A 369 32.67 10.89 -23.36
N ARG A 370 32.08 12.06 -23.08
CA ARG A 370 32.77 13.23 -22.51
C ARG A 370 33.26 13.00 -21.08
N ARG A 371 32.51 12.27 -20.25
CA ARG A 371 32.88 11.96 -18.85
C ARG A 371 33.85 10.77 -18.71
N GLY A 372 33.98 9.92 -19.74
CA GLY A 372 34.89 8.78 -19.75
C GLY A 372 34.49 7.60 -18.84
N VAL A 373 33.27 7.60 -18.30
CA VAL A 373 32.71 6.55 -17.44
C VAL A 373 31.53 5.92 -18.19
N PRO A 374 31.62 4.63 -18.58
CA PRO A 374 30.58 3.97 -19.36
C PRO A 374 29.19 4.03 -18.73
N LEU A 375 28.15 4.07 -19.54
CA LEU A 375 26.77 3.93 -19.08
C LEU A 375 26.44 2.45 -18.90
N ALA A 376 26.10 2.04 -17.68
CA ALA A 376 25.58 0.70 -17.44
C ALA A 376 24.10 0.63 -17.84
N ILE A 377 23.70 -0.42 -18.55
CA ILE A 377 22.32 -0.67 -18.96
C ILE A 377 21.86 -2.07 -18.57
N GLY A 378 20.57 -2.24 -18.31
CA GLY A 378 19.98 -3.55 -18.05
C GLY A 378 18.46 -3.52 -18.13
N SER A 379 17.83 -4.69 -18.02
CA SER A 379 16.38 -4.85 -17.92
C SER A 379 16.09 -5.99 -16.97
N VAL A 380 15.19 -5.82 -16.00
CA VAL A 380 14.80 -6.91 -15.09
C VAL A 380 14.00 -8.02 -15.79
N LYS A 381 13.50 -7.77 -17.00
CA LYS A 381 12.71 -8.73 -17.77
C LYS A 381 13.50 -9.98 -18.13
N SER A 382 14.83 -9.90 -18.23
CA SER A 382 15.69 -11.08 -18.43
C SER A 382 15.63 -12.10 -17.29
N ARG A 383 15.18 -11.68 -16.10
CA ARG A 383 15.12 -12.52 -14.90
C ARG A 383 13.70 -12.81 -14.42
N LEU A 384 12.79 -11.83 -14.47
CA LEU A 384 11.38 -11.97 -14.06
C LEU A 384 10.41 -12.30 -15.21
N GLY A 385 10.83 -12.11 -16.47
CA GLY A 385 9.91 -11.95 -17.59
C GLY A 385 9.31 -10.55 -17.65
N HIS A 386 8.54 -10.28 -18.70
CA HIS A 386 7.81 -9.03 -18.90
C HIS A 386 6.49 -9.08 -18.14
N LEU A 387 6.42 -8.38 -17.01
CA LEU A 387 5.25 -8.32 -16.11
C LEU A 387 4.12 -7.41 -16.63
N GLU A 388 4.04 -7.22 -17.95
CA GLU A 388 3.11 -6.35 -18.68
C GLU A 388 2.81 -5.04 -17.90
N GLY A 389 1.57 -4.82 -17.43
CA GLY A 389 1.18 -3.60 -16.71
C GLY A 389 1.96 -3.30 -15.42
N ALA A 390 2.54 -4.32 -14.76
CA ALA A 390 3.37 -4.21 -13.55
C ALA A 390 4.88 -4.07 -13.82
N SER A 391 5.32 -4.09 -15.09
CA SER A 391 6.75 -4.09 -15.42
C SER A 391 7.50 -2.84 -14.94
N GLY A 392 6.87 -1.68 -15.10
CA GLY A 392 7.43 -0.39 -14.70
C GLY A 392 7.72 -0.33 -13.21
N ILE A 393 6.76 -0.74 -12.38
CA ILE A 393 6.93 -0.66 -10.92
C ILE A 393 8.00 -1.64 -10.40
N ALA A 394 8.12 -2.83 -11.00
CA ALA A 394 9.22 -3.76 -10.67
C ALA A 394 10.60 -3.17 -11.04
N SER A 395 10.70 -2.46 -12.17
CA SER A 395 11.90 -1.72 -12.59
C SER A 395 12.20 -0.52 -11.68
N VAL A 396 11.19 0.20 -11.18
CA VAL A 396 11.34 1.25 -10.14
C VAL A 396 11.89 0.66 -8.85
N MET A 397 11.30 -0.41 -8.33
CA MET A 397 11.75 -1.04 -7.09
C MET A 397 13.18 -1.57 -7.18
N LYS A 398 13.55 -2.22 -8.30
CA LYS A 398 14.94 -2.62 -8.59
C LYS A 398 15.87 -1.41 -8.52
N THR A 399 15.50 -0.32 -9.17
CA THR A 399 16.32 0.91 -9.22
C THR A 399 16.48 1.53 -7.83
N VAL A 400 15.43 1.57 -7.01
CA VAL A 400 15.50 2.04 -5.61
C VAL A 400 16.48 1.20 -4.81
N LEU A 401 16.37 -0.15 -4.87
CA LEU A 401 17.27 -1.06 -4.16
C LEU A 401 18.74 -0.89 -4.62
N MET A 402 18.99 -0.77 -5.93
CA MET A 402 20.31 -0.49 -6.48
C MET A 402 20.93 0.82 -5.95
N LEU A 403 20.12 1.87 -5.82
CA LEU A 403 20.55 3.17 -5.30
C LEU A 403 20.89 3.12 -3.80
N GLN A 404 20.05 2.41 -3.01
CA GLN A 404 20.26 2.18 -1.58
C GLN A 404 21.54 1.38 -1.31
N HIS A 405 21.70 0.22 -1.96
CA HIS A 405 22.87 -0.64 -1.78
C HIS A 405 24.13 -0.11 -2.49
N GLY A 406 24.00 0.79 -3.47
CA GLY A 406 25.12 1.32 -4.24
C GLY A 406 25.78 0.28 -5.14
N VAL A 407 25.00 -0.68 -5.64
CA VAL A 407 25.45 -1.81 -6.46
C VAL A 407 24.54 -1.91 -7.68
N ILE A 408 25.14 -2.21 -8.83
CA ILE A 408 24.48 -2.52 -10.09
C ILE A 408 24.57 -4.03 -10.29
N PRO A 409 23.47 -4.79 -10.18
CA PRO A 409 23.46 -6.23 -10.41
C PRO A 409 23.76 -6.59 -11.88
N ALA A 410 24.12 -7.86 -12.10
CA ALA A 410 24.26 -8.40 -13.45
C ALA A 410 22.94 -8.25 -14.24
N ALA A 411 23.03 -7.72 -15.46
CA ALA A 411 21.92 -7.59 -16.40
C ALA A 411 21.76 -8.83 -17.32
N ALA A 412 22.87 -9.54 -17.53
CA ALA A 412 22.96 -10.85 -18.17
C ALA A 412 24.12 -11.63 -17.52
N HIS A 413 24.14 -12.95 -17.57
CA HIS A 413 25.23 -13.77 -17.03
C HIS A 413 26.27 -14.10 -18.13
N PRO A 414 27.48 -14.57 -17.79
CA PRO A 414 28.48 -14.95 -18.80
C PRO A 414 27.98 -16.01 -19.78
N ASP A 415 27.18 -16.98 -19.29
CA ASP A 415 26.67 -18.11 -20.07
C ASP A 415 25.47 -17.75 -20.96
N ASP A 416 24.91 -16.53 -20.86
CA ASP A 416 23.82 -16.06 -21.73
C ASP A 416 24.27 -15.73 -23.16
N GLY A 417 25.58 -15.75 -23.43
CA GLY A 417 26.16 -15.58 -24.77
C GLY A 417 26.36 -14.12 -25.19
N GLU A 418 26.67 -13.94 -26.48
CA GLU A 418 27.13 -12.70 -27.08
C GLU A 418 26.09 -11.57 -27.07
N LEU A 419 26.57 -10.32 -27.08
CA LEU A 419 25.72 -9.13 -27.21
C LEU A 419 25.19 -8.98 -28.65
N ASN A 420 24.03 -8.31 -28.79
CA ASN A 420 23.34 -8.14 -30.06
C ASN A 420 24.21 -7.39 -31.09
N PRO A 421 24.58 -7.99 -32.24
CA PRO A 421 25.47 -7.38 -33.22
C PRO A 421 24.82 -6.25 -34.02
N HIS A 422 23.51 -6.07 -33.94
CA HIS A 422 22.80 -4.94 -34.53
C HIS A 422 22.95 -3.65 -33.71
N ILE A 423 23.53 -3.73 -32.50
CA ILE A 423 23.85 -2.58 -31.65
C ILE A 423 25.36 -2.29 -31.78
N PRO A 424 25.77 -1.03 -32.09
CA PRO A 424 27.17 -0.70 -32.39
C PRO A 424 28.02 -0.50 -31.12
N TRP A 425 28.05 -1.49 -30.21
CA TRP A 425 28.64 -1.41 -28.86
C TRP A 425 29.99 -0.68 -28.78
N GLY A 426 30.92 -0.98 -29.69
CA GLY A 426 32.25 -0.35 -29.75
C GLY A 426 32.29 1.14 -30.12
N ARG A 427 31.13 1.82 -30.20
CA ARG A 427 31.00 3.28 -30.40
C ARG A 427 30.22 3.98 -29.28
N LEU A 428 29.55 3.24 -28.42
CA LEU A 428 28.53 3.77 -27.51
C LEU A 428 29.06 4.18 -26.14
N ASP A 429 30.20 3.62 -25.72
CA ASP A 429 30.68 3.66 -24.33
C ASP A 429 29.60 3.19 -23.33
N PHE A 430 28.79 2.21 -23.75
CA PHE A 430 27.76 1.57 -22.93
C PHE A 430 28.20 0.16 -22.55
N THR A 431 27.73 -0.35 -21.41
CA THR A 431 28.02 -1.71 -20.93
C THR A 431 26.77 -2.41 -20.41
N VAL A 432 26.66 -3.71 -20.69
CA VAL A 432 25.66 -4.62 -20.11
C VAL A 432 26.39 -5.39 -19.00
N PRO A 433 26.18 -5.07 -17.70
CA PRO A 433 26.92 -5.70 -16.61
C PRO A 433 26.76 -7.22 -16.60
N ARG A 434 27.87 -7.96 -16.64
CA ARG A 434 27.88 -9.44 -16.60
C ARG A 434 28.10 -10.04 -15.20
N GLN A 435 28.29 -9.17 -14.21
CA GLN A 435 28.48 -9.49 -12.80
C GLN A 435 27.97 -8.31 -11.96
N ASN A 436 27.74 -8.52 -10.67
CA ASN A 436 27.38 -7.44 -9.76
C ASN A 436 28.58 -6.48 -9.58
N THR A 437 28.41 -5.19 -9.85
CA THR A 437 29.46 -4.18 -9.71
C THR A 437 29.06 -3.06 -8.76
N PRO A 438 29.97 -2.49 -7.96
CA PRO A 438 29.70 -1.25 -7.26
C PRO A 438 29.27 -0.14 -8.24
N TRP A 439 28.41 0.77 -7.78
CA TRP A 439 28.09 1.97 -8.55
C TRP A 439 29.35 2.82 -8.75
N PRO A 440 29.67 3.28 -9.98
CA PRO A 440 30.90 4.05 -10.25
C PRO A 440 31.08 5.24 -9.29
N GLY A 441 32.23 5.27 -8.60
CA GLY A 441 32.57 6.29 -7.60
C GLY A 441 33.07 7.60 -8.22
N GLU A 442 33.43 7.56 -9.50
CA GLU A 442 33.79 8.69 -10.35
C GLU A 442 32.60 9.61 -10.64
N LEU A 443 31.36 9.10 -10.50
CA LEU A 443 30.14 9.89 -10.64
C LEU A 443 29.85 10.61 -9.33
N SER A 444 29.61 11.92 -9.44
CA SER A 444 29.31 12.81 -8.31
C SER A 444 28.08 12.35 -7.49
N ARG A 445 27.17 11.61 -8.15
CA ARG A 445 25.83 11.22 -7.71
C ARG A 445 25.49 9.85 -8.30
N ARG A 446 24.53 9.15 -7.68
CA ARG A 446 23.93 7.94 -8.23
C ARG A 446 22.57 8.30 -8.83
N VAL A 447 22.50 8.40 -10.15
CA VAL A 447 21.27 8.72 -10.88
C VAL A 447 20.99 7.64 -11.93
N ALA A 448 19.75 7.16 -11.96
CA ALA A 448 19.25 6.18 -12.91
C ALA A 448 18.14 6.77 -13.80
N GLY A 449 18.14 6.39 -15.07
CA GLY A 449 16.95 6.49 -15.93
C GLY A 449 16.15 5.18 -15.90
N ILE A 450 14.83 5.27 -16.07
CA ILE A 450 13.94 4.11 -16.22
C ILE A 450 13.03 4.32 -17.43
N ASN A 451 13.08 3.41 -18.39
CA ASN A 451 12.23 3.38 -19.58
C ASN A 451 11.05 2.42 -19.39
N SER A 452 9.84 2.82 -19.78
CA SER A 452 8.82 1.85 -20.20
C SER A 452 7.99 2.35 -21.37
N PHE A 453 7.91 1.51 -22.41
CA PHE A 453 7.28 1.84 -23.68
C PHE A 453 6.10 0.88 -23.90
N GLY A 454 4.88 1.42 -24.00
CA GLY A 454 3.66 0.65 -24.18
C GLY A 454 3.48 0.23 -25.63
N MET A 455 2.97 -0.98 -25.89
CA MET A 455 2.73 -1.45 -27.27
C MET A 455 1.65 -0.66 -28.04
N SER A 456 0.91 0.21 -27.35
CA SER A 456 -0.01 1.20 -27.94
C SER A 456 0.70 2.45 -28.47
N GLY A 457 1.99 2.63 -28.13
CA GLY A 457 2.83 3.78 -28.47
C GLY A 457 3.06 4.76 -27.31
N THR A 458 2.47 4.58 -26.13
CA THR A 458 2.69 5.46 -24.97
C THR A 458 4.04 5.19 -24.30
N ASN A 459 4.96 6.16 -24.35
CA ASN A 459 6.28 6.06 -23.72
C ASN A 459 6.35 6.82 -22.41
N VAL A 460 7.11 6.30 -21.44
CA VAL A 460 7.42 6.97 -20.18
C VAL A 460 8.91 6.86 -19.86
N HIS A 461 9.50 7.95 -19.41
CA HIS A 461 10.83 7.96 -18.78
C HIS A 461 10.75 8.57 -17.37
N ALA A 462 11.47 7.98 -16.41
CA ALA A 462 11.64 8.52 -15.07
C ALA A 462 13.13 8.62 -14.70
N VAL A 463 13.50 9.68 -13.97
CA VAL A 463 14.84 9.91 -13.46
C VAL A 463 14.80 9.78 -11.93
N ILE A 464 15.56 8.83 -11.37
CA ILE A 464 15.60 8.54 -9.93
C ILE A 464 17.03 8.69 -9.40
N GLU A 465 17.20 9.30 -8.23
CA GLU A 465 18.47 9.58 -7.57
C GLU A 465 18.54 8.96 -6.17
N ALA A 466 19.74 8.52 -5.75
CA ALA A 466 19.97 8.10 -4.37
C ALA A 466 19.84 9.28 -3.40
N HIS A 467 19.01 9.14 -2.37
CA HIS A 467 18.93 10.11 -1.30
C HIS A 467 20.22 10.08 -0.45
N ARG A 468 20.71 11.26 -0.05
CA ARG A 468 21.79 11.42 0.92
C ARG A 468 21.19 12.01 2.20
N PRO A 469 20.94 11.21 3.25
CA PRO A 469 20.34 11.72 4.47
C PRO A 469 21.25 12.75 5.14
N PRO A 470 20.69 13.77 5.82
CA PRO A 470 21.46 14.65 6.69
C PRO A 470 22.21 13.83 7.75
N ALA A 471 23.42 14.29 8.11
CA ALA A 471 24.28 13.66 9.10
C ALA A 471 23.49 13.27 10.35
N GLU A 472 23.75 12.07 10.87
CA GLU A 472 22.99 11.55 12.00
C GLU A 472 23.14 12.45 13.24
N PRO A 473 22.04 12.81 13.92
CA PRO A 473 22.14 13.43 15.23
C PRO A 473 22.81 12.45 16.19
N ALA A 474 23.60 12.98 17.12
CA ALA A 474 24.29 12.18 18.13
C ALA A 474 23.31 11.20 18.82
N PRO A 475 23.69 9.92 19.01
CA PRO A 475 22.79 8.94 19.60
C PRO A 475 22.33 9.39 20.98
N ALA A 476 21.01 9.32 21.21
CA ALA A 476 20.43 9.54 22.53
C ALA A 476 21.03 8.53 23.54
N PRO A 477 21.20 8.92 24.82
CA PRO A 477 21.71 8.01 25.84
C PRO A 477 20.82 6.74 25.93
N PRO A 478 21.41 5.55 26.09
CA PRO A 478 20.65 4.31 26.12
C PRO A 478 19.71 4.25 27.31
N GLY A 479 18.50 3.75 27.09
CA GLY A 479 17.46 3.59 28.10
C GLY A 479 16.39 2.59 27.63
N PRO A 480 15.52 2.13 28.54
CA PRO A 480 14.46 1.18 28.20
C PRO A 480 13.48 1.79 27.21
N GLU A 481 13.26 1.15 26.07
CA GLU A 481 12.23 1.52 25.09
C GLU A 481 10.93 0.75 25.30
N LEU A 482 9.85 1.24 24.67
CA LEU A 482 8.53 0.60 24.69
C LEU A 482 8.21 0.05 23.30
N LEU A 483 8.26 -1.28 23.17
CA LEU A 483 7.85 -2.01 21.97
C LEU A 483 6.36 -2.34 22.06
N THR A 484 5.62 -2.07 20.99
CA THR A 484 4.18 -2.38 20.90
C THR A 484 3.87 -3.14 19.62
N LEU A 485 3.16 -4.26 19.73
CA LEU A 485 2.61 -5.00 18.59
C LEU A 485 1.09 -5.12 18.75
N SER A 486 0.37 -5.21 17.63
CA SER A 486 -1.04 -5.57 17.67
C SER A 486 -1.49 -6.28 16.40
N ALA A 487 -2.53 -7.11 16.51
CA ALA A 487 -3.15 -7.77 15.36
C ALA A 487 -4.66 -7.99 15.55
N LYS A 488 -5.35 -8.35 14.45
CA LYS A 488 -6.80 -8.62 14.50
C LYS A 488 -7.15 -9.98 15.11
N ASP A 489 -6.21 -10.93 15.12
CA ASP A 489 -6.37 -12.22 15.80
C ASP A 489 -5.08 -12.64 16.54
N HIS A 490 -5.20 -13.57 17.48
CA HIS A 490 -4.08 -14.06 18.30
C HIS A 490 -2.96 -14.68 17.45
N ALA A 491 -3.30 -15.49 16.45
CA ALA A 491 -2.31 -16.18 15.61
C ALA A 491 -1.55 -15.19 14.70
N ALA A 492 -2.18 -14.10 14.30
CA ALA A 492 -1.51 -12.99 13.62
C ALA A 492 -0.58 -12.22 14.58
N LEU A 493 -0.96 -12.03 15.85
CA LEU A 493 -0.07 -11.43 16.84
C LEU A 493 1.15 -12.32 17.11
N ASP A 494 0.97 -13.64 17.21
CA ASP A 494 2.04 -14.63 17.32
C ASP A 494 3.03 -14.52 16.14
N ARG A 495 2.54 -14.62 14.89
CA ARG A 495 3.37 -14.50 13.68
C ARG A 495 4.05 -13.13 13.54
N LEU A 496 3.49 -12.07 14.14
CA LEU A 496 4.12 -10.75 14.15
C LEU A 496 5.24 -10.70 15.20
N ALA A 497 5.00 -11.20 16.41
CA ALA A 497 6.01 -11.29 17.47
C ALA A 497 7.23 -12.13 17.04
N ASP A 498 7.00 -13.30 16.42
CA ASP A 498 8.07 -14.19 15.94
C ASP A 498 8.94 -13.53 14.86
N ARG A 499 8.33 -12.81 13.90
CA ARG A 499 9.05 -12.09 12.83
C ARG A 499 9.80 -10.88 13.37
N VAL A 500 9.20 -10.08 14.26
CA VAL A 500 9.85 -8.91 14.87
C VAL A 500 11.01 -9.35 15.78
N GLY A 501 10.83 -10.38 16.61
CA GLY A 501 11.91 -10.97 17.42
C GLY A 501 13.05 -11.54 16.56
N SER A 502 12.74 -12.09 15.39
CA SER A 502 13.76 -12.60 14.45
C SER A 502 14.52 -11.51 13.69
N LEU A 503 13.91 -10.33 13.47
CA LEU A 503 14.63 -9.16 12.98
C LEU A 503 15.51 -8.56 14.08
N LEU A 504 14.98 -8.38 15.31
CA LEU A 504 15.72 -7.81 16.45
C LEU A 504 17.00 -8.60 16.81
N ARG A 505 17.05 -9.90 16.51
CA ARG A 505 18.27 -10.73 16.67
C ARG A 505 19.35 -10.51 15.60
N ARG A 506 19.06 -9.80 14.52
CA ARG A 506 19.93 -9.68 13.32
C ARG A 506 20.13 -8.26 12.80
N THR A 507 19.36 -7.28 13.27
CA THR A 507 19.45 -5.89 12.84
C THR A 507 20.42 -5.08 13.72
N ASP A 508 21.15 -4.17 13.10
CA ASP A 508 21.95 -3.13 13.77
C ASP A 508 21.15 -1.84 14.03
N ALA A 509 19.87 -1.79 13.63
CA ALA A 509 19.01 -0.62 13.81
C ALA A 509 18.77 -0.29 15.29
N ARG A 510 18.74 1.01 15.63
CA ARG A 510 18.60 1.46 17.03
C ARG A 510 17.22 1.06 17.58
N PRO A 511 17.14 0.51 18.81
CA PRO A 511 15.86 0.15 19.43
C PRO A 511 14.83 1.28 19.47
N ALA A 512 15.28 2.53 19.62
CA ALA A 512 14.44 3.72 19.61
C ALA A 512 13.72 3.95 18.26
N ASP A 513 14.39 3.72 17.12
CA ASP A 513 13.81 3.89 15.79
C ASP A 513 12.80 2.78 15.48
N LEU A 514 13.16 1.54 15.82
CA LEU A 514 12.30 0.37 15.70
C LEU A 514 11.02 0.54 16.54
N CYS A 515 11.16 0.89 17.82
CA CYS A 515 10.03 1.12 18.71
C CYS A 515 9.23 2.38 18.34
N HIS A 516 9.86 3.44 17.83
CA HIS A 516 9.14 4.60 17.29
C HIS A 516 8.26 4.19 16.09
N THR A 517 8.83 3.45 15.14
CA THR A 517 8.09 2.98 13.94
C THR A 517 6.92 2.08 14.31
N LEU A 518 7.10 1.15 15.26
CA LEU A 518 6.02 0.27 15.72
C LEU A 518 4.90 1.03 16.46
N ARG A 519 5.23 2.10 17.20
CA ARG A 519 4.26 2.92 17.95
C ARG A 519 3.55 3.99 17.10
N ALA A 520 4.22 4.54 16.10
CA ALA A 520 3.74 5.67 15.30
C ALA A 520 3.22 5.26 13.91
N GLY A 521 3.75 4.15 13.36
CA GLY A 521 3.55 3.72 11.98
C GLY A 521 2.85 2.37 11.81
N ARG A 522 2.12 1.92 12.83
CA ARG A 522 1.25 0.73 12.75
C ARG A 522 -0.14 1.07 13.29
N ALA A 523 -1.17 0.46 12.71
CA ALA A 523 -2.54 0.60 13.20
C ALA A 523 -2.73 -0.22 14.50
N PRO A 524 -3.39 0.32 15.54
CA PRO A 524 -3.68 -0.42 16.76
C PRO A 524 -4.92 -1.33 16.57
N PHE A 525 -4.72 -2.64 16.70
CA PHE A 525 -5.77 -3.66 16.59
C PHE A 525 -6.23 -4.20 17.96
N ALA A 526 -7.12 -5.21 17.96
CA ALA A 526 -7.80 -5.71 19.17
C ALA A 526 -6.93 -6.61 20.07
N HIS A 527 -6.03 -7.43 19.51
CA HIS A 527 -5.03 -8.18 20.28
C HIS A 527 -3.76 -7.34 20.35
N ARG A 528 -3.24 -7.12 21.55
CA ARG A 528 -2.17 -6.13 21.79
C ARG A 528 -1.12 -6.68 22.75
N LEU A 529 0.15 -6.48 22.40
CA LEU A 529 1.32 -6.83 23.20
C LEU A 529 2.17 -5.57 23.39
N ALA A 530 2.61 -5.31 24.63
CA ALA A 530 3.56 -4.25 24.95
C ALA A 530 4.67 -4.82 25.84
N LEU A 531 5.92 -4.49 25.53
CA LEU A 531 7.12 -4.98 26.20
C LEU A 531 8.13 -3.85 26.34
N THR A 532 9.01 -3.93 27.34
CA THR A 532 10.09 -2.98 27.56
C THR A 532 11.46 -3.66 27.53
N GLY A 533 12.48 -2.93 27.07
CA GLY A 533 13.86 -3.42 26.97
C GLY A 533 14.80 -2.31 26.52
N ALA A 534 16.05 -2.31 26.97
CA ALA A 534 17.03 -1.26 26.65
C ALA A 534 17.82 -1.55 25.37
N THR A 535 17.96 -2.83 25.00
CA THR A 535 18.64 -3.27 23.78
C THR A 535 17.70 -4.06 22.87
N ALA A 536 18.07 -4.20 21.59
CA ALA A 536 17.36 -5.06 20.64
C ALA A 536 17.34 -6.52 21.11
N ARG A 537 18.38 -6.96 21.83
CA ARG A 537 18.46 -8.28 22.44
C ARG A 537 17.45 -8.44 23.57
N ASP A 538 17.36 -7.48 24.50
CA ASP A 538 16.40 -7.53 25.61
C ASP A 538 14.97 -7.64 25.08
N LEU A 539 14.65 -6.85 24.04
CA LEU A 539 13.36 -6.87 23.36
C LEU A 539 13.09 -8.21 22.64
N ALA A 540 14.12 -8.83 22.05
CA ALA A 540 14.00 -10.13 21.39
C ALA A 540 13.84 -11.30 22.39
N GLU A 541 14.48 -11.22 23.56
CA GLU A 541 14.32 -12.17 24.67
C GLU A 541 12.93 -12.02 25.30
N ALA A 542 12.48 -10.78 25.57
CA ALA A 542 11.12 -10.51 26.02
C ALA A 542 10.04 -10.98 25.02
N LEU A 543 10.27 -10.84 23.71
CA LEU A 543 9.39 -11.37 22.65
C LEU A 543 9.44 -12.89 22.49
N ALA A 544 10.43 -13.60 23.06
CA ALA A 544 10.42 -15.05 23.13
C ALA A 544 9.57 -15.53 24.32
N ASP A 545 9.70 -14.86 25.47
CA ASP A 545 9.14 -15.29 26.75
C ASP A 545 7.76 -14.71 27.09
N TRP A 546 7.20 -13.79 26.29
CA TRP A 546 5.96 -13.06 26.62
C TRP A 546 4.76 -13.96 27.00
N ARG A 547 4.65 -15.16 26.39
CA ARG A 547 3.61 -16.16 26.74
C ARG A 547 3.83 -16.76 28.13
N ALA A 548 5.08 -17.01 28.52
CA ALA A 548 5.45 -17.53 29.85
C ALA A 548 5.33 -16.47 30.95
N GLN A 549 5.49 -15.19 30.59
CA GLN A 549 5.30 -14.04 31.48
C GLN A 549 3.83 -13.74 31.82
N GLY A 550 2.88 -14.49 31.25
CA GLY A 550 1.45 -14.33 31.53
C GLY A 550 0.83 -13.04 30.99
N VAL A 551 1.45 -12.42 29.97
CA VAL A 551 0.94 -11.20 29.33
C VAL A 551 -0.33 -11.54 28.55
N VAL A 552 -1.49 -11.22 29.14
CA VAL A 552 -2.79 -11.68 28.61
C VAL A 552 -3.23 -10.84 27.40
N THR A 553 -3.16 -11.42 26.21
CA THR A 553 -3.62 -10.84 24.94
C THR A 553 -5.12 -11.08 24.70
N VAL A 554 -5.96 -10.74 25.69
CA VAL A 554 -7.42 -10.76 25.51
C VAL A 554 -7.79 -9.82 24.36
N PRO A 555 -8.69 -10.21 23.43
CA PRO A 555 -9.26 -9.23 22.50
C PRO A 555 -9.98 -8.15 23.31
N VAL A 556 -9.60 -6.89 23.09
CA VAL A 556 -10.22 -5.72 23.76
C VAL A 556 -11.71 -5.68 23.40
N GLN A 557 -12.58 -6.08 24.35
CA GLN A 557 -14.03 -6.02 24.16
C GLN A 557 -14.58 -4.62 24.48
N GLU A 558 -14.12 -4.01 25.58
CA GLU A 558 -14.37 -2.60 25.87
C GLU A 558 -13.06 -1.89 26.23
N PRO A 559 -12.64 -0.85 25.48
CA PRO A 559 -11.49 -0.03 25.86
C PRO A 559 -11.84 0.80 27.12
N PRO A 560 -10.83 1.21 27.93
CA PRO A 560 -11.05 1.97 29.15
C PRO A 560 -11.76 3.30 28.86
N ARG A 561 -13.04 3.38 29.26
CA ARG A 561 -13.92 4.55 29.01
C ARG A 561 -13.51 5.81 29.78
N ARG A 562 -12.65 5.68 30.80
CA ARG A 562 -12.10 6.78 31.61
C ARG A 562 -10.70 6.44 32.11
N ILE A 563 -9.78 7.37 31.87
CA ILE A 563 -8.43 7.40 32.45
C ILE A 563 -8.36 8.64 33.35
N THR A 564 -7.78 8.50 34.54
CA THR A 564 -7.68 9.56 35.55
C THR A 564 -6.22 9.74 35.96
N LEU A 565 -5.73 10.98 35.93
CA LEU A 565 -4.45 11.36 36.53
C LEU A 565 -4.69 11.88 37.95
N HIS A 566 -4.02 11.27 38.92
CA HIS A 566 -3.96 11.69 40.32
C HIS A 566 -2.69 12.50 40.53
N THR A 567 -2.82 13.67 41.16
CA THR A 567 -1.69 14.61 41.37
C THR A 567 -1.41 14.90 42.86
N GLY A 568 -2.30 14.48 43.77
CA GLY A 568 -2.11 14.60 45.22
C GLY A 568 -1.85 16.02 45.72
N GLY A 569 -1.21 16.12 46.90
CA GLY A 569 -0.70 17.39 47.45
C GLY A 569 0.69 17.81 46.92
N LEU A 570 1.26 17.06 45.97
CA LEU A 570 2.68 17.08 45.63
C LEU A 570 2.97 17.80 44.30
N ALA A 571 2.47 19.04 44.17
CA ALA A 571 2.64 19.85 42.95
C ALA A 571 4.10 19.97 42.48
N GLY A 572 5.06 20.12 43.39
CA GLY A 572 6.48 20.21 43.05
C GLY A 572 7.09 18.91 42.49
N GLN A 573 6.55 17.73 42.82
CA GLN A 573 6.97 16.48 42.17
C GLN A 573 6.44 16.41 40.74
N LEU A 574 5.22 16.91 40.50
CA LEU A 574 4.60 16.91 39.17
C LEU A 574 5.40 17.74 38.17
N GLU A 575 5.88 18.92 38.57
CA GLU A 575 6.73 19.78 37.73
C GLU A 575 8.04 19.08 37.34
N ALA A 576 8.73 18.46 38.30
CA ALA A 576 9.98 17.73 38.06
C ALA A 576 9.78 16.49 37.17
N VAL A 577 8.69 15.74 37.38
CA VAL A 577 8.29 14.62 36.51
C VAL A 577 8.10 15.07 35.06
N VAL A 578 7.44 16.21 34.83
CA VAL A 578 7.20 16.70 33.46
C VAL A 578 8.47 17.23 32.80
N ALA A 579 9.34 17.92 33.54
CA ALA A 579 10.62 18.35 33.02
C ALA A 579 11.43 17.14 32.51
N GLY A 580 11.60 16.10 33.34
CA GLY A 580 12.29 14.87 32.97
C GLY A 580 11.65 14.14 31.79
N LEU A 581 10.31 14.08 31.72
CA LEU A 581 9.60 13.49 30.59
C LEU A 581 9.76 14.29 29.28
N ALA A 582 9.73 15.62 29.35
CA ALA A 582 9.84 16.48 28.18
C ALA A 582 11.29 16.61 27.66
N ASP A 583 12.28 16.41 28.53
CA ASP A 583 13.69 16.27 28.14
C ASP A 583 13.97 14.88 27.53
N ALA A 584 13.40 13.81 28.10
CA ALA A 584 13.53 12.45 27.55
C ALA A 584 12.76 12.25 26.24
N HIS A 585 11.62 12.94 26.06
CA HIS A 585 10.73 12.83 24.91
C HIS A 585 10.30 14.21 24.39
N PRO A 586 11.13 14.88 23.56
CA PRO A 586 10.80 16.19 23.01
C PRO A 586 9.46 16.24 22.24
N GLY A 587 9.03 15.12 21.62
CA GLY A 587 7.74 15.02 20.94
C GLY A 587 6.52 15.25 21.84
N LEU A 588 6.67 15.18 23.17
CA LEU A 588 5.63 15.58 24.13
C LEU A 588 5.44 17.11 24.23
N ARG A 589 6.42 17.91 23.78
CA ARG A 589 6.35 19.38 23.73
C ARG A 589 5.50 19.85 22.54
N ASP A 590 5.71 19.26 21.37
CA ASP A 590 5.02 19.65 20.12
C ASP A 590 3.54 19.22 20.07
N ALA A 591 3.14 18.25 20.90
CA ALA A 591 1.77 17.76 20.98
C ALA A 591 0.75 18.79 21.55
N GLY A 592 1.20 19.96 22.01
CA GLY A 592 0.41 20.93 22.78
C GLY A 592 0.19 22.30 22.12
N THR A 593 -0.63 22.38 21.07
CA THR A 593 -1.14 23.68 20.53
C THR A 593 -2.68 23.79 20.49
N GLY A 594 -3.40 22.76 20.95
CA GLY A 594 -4.84 22.83 21.21
C GLY A 594 -5.13 23.35 22.61
N THR A 595 -6.01 24.36 22.74
CA THR A 595 -6.21 25.13 23.98
C THR A 595 -6.83 24.34 25.13
N GLY A 596 -6.07 24.21 26.24
CA GLY A 596 -6.56 23.93 27.60
C GLY A 596 -6.10 22.58 28.17
N ALA A 597 -5.31 22.52 29.25
CA ALA A 597 -4.65 23.59 30.01
C ALA A 597 -3.35 23.07 30.64
N GLU A 598 -2.27 23.84 30.49
CA GLU A 598 -1.05 23.93 31.32
C GLU A 598 -0.64 22.67 32.14
N HIS A 599 0.25 21.83 31.56
CA HIS A 599 0.83 20.58 32.14
C HIS A 599 -0.21 19.47 32.46
N PRO A 600 0.16 18.17 32.59
CA PRO A 600 1.48 17.56 32.55
C PRO A 600 1.63 16.48 31.46
N ALA A 601 2.74 16.42 30.72
CA ALA A 601 2.76 17.14 29.44
C ALA A 601 1.62 16.63 28.53
N ALA A 602 0.67 17.51 28.22
CA ALA A 602 -0.52 17.26 27.40
C ALA A 602 -1.34 15.99 27.75
N ALA A 603 -1.26 15.54 29.01
CA ALA A 603 -1.93 14.36 29.57
C ALA A 603 -1.62 13.04 28.84
N CYS A 604 -0.34 12.66 28.79
CA CYS A 604 0.14 11.38 28.26
C CYS A 604 -0.20 11.10 26.77
N ALA A 605 -0.38 12.16 25.97
CA ALA A 605 -0.65 12.15 24.52
C ALA A 605 -2.06 11.68 24.09
N HIS A 606 -3.08 12.46 24.51
CA HIS A 606 -4.39 12.70 23.86
C HIS A 606 -5.04 11.60 23.01
N ALA A 607 -6.17 11.06 23.49
CA ALA A 607 -7.16 10.36 22.67
C ALA A 607 -7.75 11.28 21.57
N GLY A 608 -7.91 10.76 20.35
CA GLY A 608 -8.34 11.53 19.17
C GLY A 608 -9.86 11.60 18.95
N PRO A 609 -10.37 12.59 18.18
CA PRO A 609 -11.80 12.86 18.09
C PRO A 609 -12.51 12.10 16.95
N ALA A 610 -13.44 11.21 17.31
CA ALA A 610 -14.59 10.96 16.44
C ALA A 610 -15.51 12.20 16.46
N ARG A 611 -15.97 12.66 15.29
CA ARG A 611 -16.78 13.89 15.16
C ARG A 611 -18.06 13.80 16.01
N ARG A 612 -18.27 14.83 16.85
CA ARG A 612 -19.43 15.04 17.76
C ARG A 612 -19.64 13.94 18.82
N PRO A 613 -19.31 14.20 20.10
CA PRO A 613 -19.74 13.32 21.19
C PRO A 613 -21.22 13.51 21.51
N ARG A 614 -22.03 12.47 21.36
CA ARG A 614 -23.07 12.20 22.37
C ARG A 614 -22.35 11.71 23.63
N GLN A 615 -21.87 12.68 24.43
CA GLN A 615 -21.21 12.55 25.73
C GLN A 615 -19.96 11.64 25.78
N ALA A 616 -18.77 12.24 25.56
CA ALA A 616 -17.48 11.62 25.83
C ALA A 616 -16.63 12.46 26.81
N GLY A 617 -16.05 11.81 27.82
CA GLY A 617 -14.75 12.15 28.41
C GLY A 617 -14.49 13.59 28.91
N ARG A 618 -15.22 14.09 29.91
CA ARG A 618 -14.67 15.17 30.76
C ARG A 618 -13.63 14.59 31.74
N TRP A 619 -12.38 15.00 31.59
CA TRP A 619 -11.38 14.92 32.66
C TRP A 619 -11.92 15.65 33.91
N ARG A 620 -11.71 15.07 35.09
CA ARG A 620 -11.98 15.72 36.37
C ARG A 620 -10.80 15.51 37.30
N ARG A 621 -10.34 16.60 37.91
CA ARG A 621 -9.58 16.53 39.16
C ARG A 621 -10.47 15.84 40.20
N ALA A 622 -10.04 14.68 40.69
CA ALA A 622 -10.70 13.97 41.76
C ALA A 622 -10.04 14.36 43.08
N ASP A 623 -10.70 15.18 43.88
CA ASP A 623 -10.27 15.41 45.25
C ASP A 623 -10.85 14.29 46.14
N ARG A 624 -9.95 13.55 46.80
CA ARG A 624 -10.18 12.56 47.89
C ARG A 624 -10.98 11.29 47.58
N ALA A 625 -10.25 10.20 47.33
CA ALA A 625 -10.16 9.00 48.19
C ALA A 625 -9.22 7.95 47.54
N ASP A 626 -8.48 7.17 48.34
CA ASP A 626 -7.53 6.08 47.97
C ASP A 626 -6.14 6.43 47.38
N THR A 627 -5.78 7.70 47.14
CA THR A 627 -4.44 8.06 46.61
C THR A 627 -3.77 9.19 47.39
N GLU A 628 -3.57 8.99 48.70
CA GLU A 628 -2.79 9.93 49.50
C GLU A 628 -1.30 9.86 49.08
N ASP A 629 -0.73 11.03 48.77
CA ASP A 629 0.70 11.33 48.56
C ASP A 629 1.47 10.71 47.39
N ARG A 630 0.87 10.43 46.21
CA ARG A 630 1.64 10.16 44.96
C ARG A 630 1.00 10.70 43.66
N VAL A 631 1.83 10.96 42.65
CA VAL A 631 1.39 11.16 41.26
C VAL A 631 1.18 9.79 40.59
N ALA A 632 -0.01 9.53 40.03
CA ALA A 632 -0.40 8.20 39.50
C ALA A 632 -1.46 8.27 38.39
N LEU A 633 -1.53 7.25 37.53
CA LEU A 633 -2.64 7.02 36.59
C LEU A 633 -3.57 5.92 37.12
N SER A 634 -4.88 6.05 36.86
CA SER A 634 -5.82 4.94 37.05
C SER A 634 -6.87 4.85 35.96
N TRP A 635 -7.32 3.64 35.66
CA TRP A 635 -8.41 3.36 34.73
C TRP A 635 -9.19 2.12 35.15
N GLU A 636 -10.34 1.91 34.53
CA GLU A 636 -11.14 0.69 34.67
C GLU A 636 -11.28 0.03 33.29
N ALA A 637 -10.97 -1.27 33.22
CA ALA A 637 -11.12 -2.10 32.04
C ALA A 637 -11.38 -3.56 32.48
N HIS A 638 -12.17 -4.32 31.73
CA HIS A 638 -12.47 -5.74 32.02
C HIS A 638 -12.96 -5.99 33.47
N GLY A 639 -13.72 -5.06 34.04
CA GLY A 639 -14.20 -5.13 35.43
C GLY A 639 -13.16 -4.89 36.53
N ARG A 640 -11.90 -4.56 36.18
CA ARG A 640 -10.81 -4.29 37.13
C ARG A 640 -10.39 -2.82 37.08
N ARG A 641 -10.31 -2.18 38.26
CA ARG A 641 -9.65 -0.88 38.45
C ARG A 641 -8.15 -1.10 38.61
N THR A 642 -7.34 -0.45 37.77
CA THR A 642 -5.87 -0.49 37.84
C THR A 642 -5.38 0.90 38.25
N VAL A 643 -4.34 0.97 39.08
CA VAL A 643 -3.67 2.21 39.51
C VAL A 643 -2.15 2.01 39.42
N LEU A 644 -1.43 2.91 38.74
CA LEU A 644 0.03 2.84 38.59
C LEU A 644 0.69 4.20 38.92
N PRO A 645 1.77 4.23 39.71
CA PRO A 645 2.50 5.46 40.01
C PRO A 645 3.26 5.98 38.79
N LEU A 646 3.38 7.31 38.69
CA LEU A 646 4.26 8.01 37.73
C LEU A 646 5.47 8.67 38.40
N ALA A 647 5.51 8.71 39.75
CA ALA A 647 6.63 9.24 40.53
C ALA A 647 7.22 8.14 41.44
N GLY A 648 8.52 7.88 41.27
CA GLY A 648 9.29 6.86 41.98
C GLY A 648 9.89 7.37 43.29
N ALA A 649 11.19 7.15 43.49
CA ALA A 649 11.97 7.75 44.57
C ALA A 649 12.52 9.14 44.16
N GLY A 650 12.76 9.35 42.87
CA GLY A 650 13.15 10.64 42.28
C GLY A 650 12.52 10.87 40.89
N PRO A 651 12.69 12.07 40.30
CA PRO A 651 12.18 12.40 38.97
C PRO A 651 12.80 11.55 37.84
N GLU A 652 13.99 10.99 38.04
CA GLU A 652 14.71 10.09 37.13
C GLU A 652 13.96 8.76 36.85
N ASP A 653 13.11 8.30 37.76
CA ASP A 653 12.30 7.09 37.58
C ASP A 653 11.11 7.30 36.61
N ALA A 654 10.68 8.54 36.43
CA ALA A 654 9.42 8.88 35.77
C ALA A 654 9.32 8.40 34.29
N PRO A 655 10.37 8.48 33.45
CA PRO A 655 10.32 7.95 32.08
C PRO A 655 10.16 6.43 32.01
N GLY A 656 10.60 5.68 33.02
CA GLY A 656 10.39 4.24 33.12
C GLY A 656 8.97 3.91 33.55
N LEU A 657 8.49 4.56 34.61
CA LEU A 657 7.13 4.41 35.13
C LEU A 657 6.06 4.79 34.09
N LEU A 658 6.26 5.86 33.33
CA LEU A 658 5.35 6.25 32.25
C LEU A 658 5.26 5.18 31.15
N ARG A 659 6.40 4.61 30.71
CA ARG A 659 6.41 3.54 29.70
C ARG A 659 5.63 2.32 30.18
N THR A 660 5.80 1.91 31.44
CA THR A 660 5.03 0.81 32.05
C THR A 660 3.53 1.13 32.09
N ALA A 661 3.14 2.33 32.50
CA ALA A 661 1.73 2.71 32.53
C ALA A 661 1.08 2.79 31.14
N LEU A 662 1.84 3.22 30.13
CA LEU A 662 1.38 3.26 28.74
C LEU A 662 1.35 1.87 28.07
N ALA A 663 2.24 0.95 28.47
CA ALA A 663 2.16 -0.45 28.07
C ALA A 663 0.84 -1.09 28.55
N GLU A 664 0.53 -0.96 29.83
CA GLU A 664 -0.69 -1.47 30.47
C GLU A 664 -1.98 -0.81 29.94
N LEU A 665 -1.96 0.50 29.67
CA LEU A 665 -3.08 1.17 29.01
C LEU A 665 -3.27 0.73 27.55
N PHE A 666 -2.16 0.51 26.82
CA PHE A 666 -2.20 0.02 25.45
C PHE A 666 -2.80 -1.39 25.39
N THR A 667 -2.32 -2.33 26.20
CA THR A 667 -2.85 -3.71 26.27
C THR A 667 -4.29 -3.75 26.78
N ALA A 668 -4.67 -2.87 27.71
CA ALA A 668 -6.06 -2.69 28.13
C ALA A 668 -6.99 -2.11 27.03
N GLY A 669 -6.43 -1.64 25.90
CA GLY A 669 -7.20 -1.23 24.73
C GLY A 669 -7.33 0.27 24.48
N ALA A 670 -6.68 1.13 25.27
CA ALA A 670 -6.74 2.57 25.06
C ALA A 670 -6.19 2.97 23.67
N ASP A 671 -6.86 3.89 22.96
CA ASP A 671 -6.30 4.52 21.76
C ASP A 671 -5.35 5.65 22.19
N LEU A 672 -4.05 5.43 22.01
CA LEU A 672 -2.97 6.25 22.55
C LEU A 672 -2.07 6.75 21.42
N ARG A 673 -1.67 8.03 21.45
CA ARG A 673 -0.70 8.58 20.49
C ARG A 673 0.74 8.26 20.91
N LEU A 674 1.06 6.97 20.99
CA LEU A 674 2.37 6.48 21.45
C LEU A 674 3.56 6.97 20.62
N GLY A 675 3.33 7.41 19.38
CA GLY A 675 4.36 8.05 18.55
C GLY A 675 4.95 9.35 19.12
N ALA A 676 4.25 10.03 20.04
CA ALA A 676 4.75 11.22 20.73
C ALA A 676 5.87 10.91 21.75
N LEU A 677 6.05 9.65 22.12
CA LEU A 677 7.18 9.16 22.93
C LEU A 677 8.44 8.91 22.07
N SER A 678 8.70 9.76 21.08
CA SER A 678 9.93 9.69 20.30
C SER A 678 11.13 10.03 21.18
N ALA A 679 12.22 9.28 21.02
CA ALA A 679 13.53 9.71 21.52
C ALA A 679 14.05 10.87 20.65
N PRO A 680 14.92 11.75 21.16
CA PRO A 680 15.57 12.78 20.34
C PRO A 680 16.25 12.16 19.11
N GLY A 681 15.86 12.61 17.92
CA GLY A 681 16.41 12.11 16.66
C GLY A 681 15.99 10.67 16.29
N ALA A 682 14.91 10.13 16.87
CA ALA A 682 14.30 8.90 16.39
C ALA A 682 13.73 9.06 14.98
N ARG A 683 13.87 8.04 14.13
CA ARG A 683 13.42 8.01 12.73
C ARG A 683 12.55 6.79 12.45
N PHE A 684 11.82 6.82 11.34
CA PHE A 684 11.09 5.65 10.84
C PHE A 684 12.03 4.65 10.13
N VAL A 685 11.83 3.35 10.34
CA VAL A 685 12.63 2.26 9.74
C VAL A 685 11.77 1.45 8.78
N GLY A 686 12.22 1.33 7.52
CA GLY A 686 11.42 0.75 6.44
C GLY A 686 11.44 -0.77 6.31
N ASP A 687 12.42 -1.47 6.91
CA ASP A 687 12.65 -2.92 6.80
C ASP A 687 11.93 -3.75 7.88
N LEU A 688 11.14 -3.10 8.74
CA LEU A 688 10.35 -3.78 9.78
C LEU A 688 9.28 -4.72 9.17
N PRO A 689 9.02 -5.89 9.78
CA PRO A 689 7.95 -6.78 9.37
C PRO A 689 6.59 -6.06 9.27
N THR A 690 5.88 -6.35 8.18
CA THR A 690 4.52 -5.90 7.91
C THR A 690 3.49 -6.89 8.48
N TYR A 691 2.21 -6.55 8.46
CA TYR A 691 1.12 -7.38 8.99
C TYR A 691 1.13 -8.83 8.45
N PRO A 692 1.00 -9.88 9.29
CA PRO A 692 0.98 -11.27 8.85
C PRO A 692 -0.42 -11.70 8.41
N PHE A 693 -0.83 -11.29 7.21
CA PHE A 693 -2.10 -11.69 6.59
C PHE A 693 -2.32 -13.20 6.66
N ARG A 694 -3.54 -13.61 7.01
CA ARG A 694 -3.95 -15.01 6.98
C ARG A 694 -4.10 -15.47 5.54
N ARG A 695 -3.31 -16.46 5.14
CA ARG A 695 -3.45 -17.13 3.84
C ARG A 695 -4.70 -18.02 3.87
N ARG A 696 -5.74 -17.62 3.14
CA ARG A 696 -6.95 -18.42 2.86
C ARG A 696 -7.23 -18.37 1.37
N THR A 697 -7.48 -19.53 0.78
CA THR A 697 -7.70 -19.68 -0.66
C THR A 697 -9.11 -19.23 -1.06
N TYR A 698 -9.18 -18.36 -2.07
CA TYR A 698 -10.41 -17.85 -2.67
C TYR A 698 -10.30 -17.99 -4.20
N TRP A 699 -11.18 -18.79 -4.81
CA TRP A 699 -11.09 -19.10 -6.23
C TRP A 699 -12.45 -19.40 -6.87
N ILE A 700 -12.64 -18.98 -8.13
CA ILE A 700 -13.75 -19.41 -8.99
C ILE A 700 -13.34 -20.72 -9.67
N ASP A 701 -14.02 -21.80 -9.28
CA ASP A 701 -13.95 -23.06 -10.00
C ASP A 701 -14.44 -22.87 -11.43
N GLU A 702 -13.74 -23.45 -12.41
CA GLU A 702 -14.20 -23.39 -13.80
C GLU A 702 -15.60 -24.01 -13.90
N PRO A 703 -16.54 -23.40 -14.64
CA PRO A 703 -17.79 -24.07 -14.95
C PRO A 703 -17.44 -25.39 -15.65
N ALA A 704 -17.88 -26.50 -15.07
CA ALA A 704 -17.71 -27.81 -15.67
C ALA A 704 -18.29 -27.77 -17.10
N ALA A 705 -17.58 -28.38 -18.05
CA ALA A 705 -17.95 -28.36 -19.46
C ALA A 705 -19.44 -28.69 -19.63
N VAL A 706 -20.15 -27.78 -20.32
CA VAL A 706 -21.61 -27.69 -20.42
C VAL A 706 -22.26 -29.08 -20.51
N PRO A 707 -23.05 -29.50 -19.52
CA PRO A 707 -23.95 -30.64 -19.67
C PRO A 707 -24.94 -30.33 -20.80
N GLU A 708 -25.25 -31.32 -21.64
CA GLU A 708 -26.35 -31.24 -22.62
C GLU A 708 -27.60 -30.60 -21.99
N PRO A 709 -28.29 -29.67 -22.68
CA PRO A 709 -29.30 -28.81 -22.07
C PRO A 709 -30.45 -29.65 -21.50
N GLY A 710 -30.46 -29.78 -20.18
CA GLY A 710 -31.60 -30.29 -19.42
C GLY A 710 -32.81 -29.37 -19.58
N PRO A 711 -34.03 -29.86 -19.31
CA PRO A 711 -35.24 -29.04 -19.41
C PRO A 711 -35.12 -27.81 -18.52
N THR A 712 -35.51 -26.66 -19.07
CA THR A 712 -35.50 -25.35 -18.43
C THR A 712 -36.05 -25.42 -17.01
N ALA A 713 -35.22 -25.00 -16.03
CA ALA A 713 -35.66 -24.87 -14.65
C ALA A 713 -36.84 -23.89 -14.59
N GLU A 714 -37.94 -24.31 -13.95
CA GLU A 714 -39.05 -23.43 -13.66
C GLU A 714 -38.57 -22.29 -12.77
N THR A 715 -39.02 -21.07 -13.04
CA THR A 715 -38.76 -19.90 -12.19
C THR A 715 -39.19 -20.21 -10.76
N ALA A 716 -38.24 -20.19 -9.82
CA ALA A 716 -38.53 -20.42 -8.41
C ALA A 716 -39.62 -19.46 -7.93
N ALA A 717 -40.66 -20.01 -7.31
CA ALA A 717 -41.66 -19.22 -6.62
C ALA A 717 -40.99 -18.56 -5.40
N GLY A 718 -41.09 -17.22 -5.31
CA GLY A 718 -40.51 -16.47 -4.19
C GLY A 718 -41.12 -16.84 -2.84
N VAL A 719 -40.40 -16.53 -1.76
CA VAL A 719 -40.82 -16.86 -0.38
C VAL A 719 -42.24 -16.39 -0.08
N ALA A 720 -43.09 -17.33 0.35
CA ALA A 720 -44.48 -17.04 0.70
C ALA A 720 -44.58 -16.20 1.98
N LEU A 721 -45.44 -15.17 1.95
CA LEU A 721 -45.70 -14.30 3.11
C LEU A 721 -46.16 -15.09 4.35
N PRO A 722 -45.79 -14.67 5.57
CA PRO A 722 -46.12 -15.40 6.78
C PRO A 722 -47.61 -15.30 7.10
N GLU A 723 -48.20 -16.39 7.59
CA GLU A 723 -49.64 -16.47 7.94
C GLU A 723 -50.05 -15.54 9.09
N SER A 724 -49.08 -15.05 9.88
CA SER A 724 -49.30 -14.02 10.90
C SER A 724 -48.08 -13.11 11.05
N LEU A 725 -48.29 -11.93 11.65
CA LEU A 725 -47.25 -10.95 11.97
C LEU A 725 -46.74 -11.08 13.41
N GLU A 726 -46.87 -12.27 14.00
CA GLU A 726 -46.22 -12.58 15.28
C GLU A 726 -44.71 -12.81 15.05
N ALA A 727 -43.91 -12.61 16.10
CA ALA A 727 -42.45 -12.54 15.97
C ALA A 727 -41.82 -13.83 15.38
N GLU A 728 -42.30 -15.02 15.77
CA GLU A 728 -41.72 -16.29 15.31
C GLU A 728 -42.01 -16.58 13.81
N PRO A 729 -43.26 -16.55 13.31
CA PRO A 729 -43.54 -16.71 11.88
C PRO A 729 -42.85 -15.66 11.00
N LEU A 730 -42.77 -14.42 11.48
CA LEU A 730 -42.12 -13.34 10.75
C LEU A 730 -40.60 -13.48 10.73
N THR A 731 -39.97 -13.90 11.85
CA THR A 731 -38.53 -14.24 11.87
C THR A 731 -38.21 -15.40 10.92
N ARG A 732 -39.11 -16.40 10.81
CA ARG A 732 -38.95 -17.51 9.85
C ARG A 732 -39.02 -17.01 8.41
N TYR A 733 -40.04 -16.22 8.06
CA TYR A 733 -40.13 -15.59 6.73
C TYR A 733 -38.88 -14.76 6.38
N LEU A 734 -38.39 -13.95 7.31
CA LEU A 734 -37.20 -13.13 7.11
C LEU A 734 -35.92 -13.97 6.96
N LEU A 735 -35.84 -15.14 7.62
CA LEU A 735 -34.74 -16.09 7.44
C LEU A 735 -34.80 -16.76 6.07
N ASP A 736 -35.98 -17.21 5.65
CA ASP A 736 -36.21 -17.84 4.33
C ASP A 736 -35.92 -16.84 3.19
N LEU A 737 -36.35 -15.57 3.36
CA LEU A 737 -36.08 -14.48 2.42
C LEU A 737 -34.58 -14.12 2.36
N LEU A 738 -33.92 -14.08 3.51
CA LEU A 738 -32.47 -13.89 3.56
C LEU A 738 -31.73 -15.08 2.90
N GLN A 739 -32.24 -16.30 3.05
CA GLN A 739 -31.69 -17.48 2.41
C GLN A 739 -31.84 -17.42 0.88
N GLU A 740 -32.96 -16.93 0.35
CA GLU A 740 -33.14 -16.65 -1.09
C GLU A 740 -32.11 -15.60 -1.57
N VAL A 741 -32.00 -14.46 -0.87
CA VAL A 741 -31.09 -13.36 -1.23
C VAL A 741 -29.61 -13.77 -1.18
N LEU A 742 -29.22 -14.58 -0.19
CA LEU A 742 -27.86 -15.11 -0.08
C LEU A 742 -27.60 -16.31 -1.01
N GLN A 743 -28.64 -16.89 -1.62
CA GLN A 743 -28.59 -18.12 -2.42
C GLN A 743 -27.96 -19.30 -1.63
N ALA A 744 -28.33 -19.44 -0.36
CA ALA A 744 -27.80 -20.46 0.54
C ALA A 744 -28.72 -21.70 0.62
N GLU A 745 -28.15 -22.90 0.81
CA GLU A 745 -28.93 -24.13 1.04
C GLU A 745 -29.56 -24.19 2.45
N ALA A 746 -28.88 -23.59 3.43
CA ALA A 746 -29.37 -23.40 4.80
C ALA A 746 -28.56 -22.30 5.48
N LEU A 747 -29.18 -21.57 6.42
CA LEU A 747 -28.53 -20.58 7.27
C LEU A 747 -28.53 -21.05 8.74
N ASP A 748 -27.39 -20.96 9.42
CA ASP A 748 -27.28 -21.18 10.87
C ASP A 748 -27.64 -19.88 11.60
N PRO A 749 -28.71 -19.83 12.42
CA PRO A 749 -29.13 -18.62 13.12
C PRO A 749 -28.11 -18.05 14.12
N GLU A 750 -27.13 -18.85 14.58
CA GLU A 750 -26.10 -18.42 15.52
C GLU A 750 -24.90 -17.74 14.83
N LEU A 751 -24.77 -17.86 13.51
CA LEU A 751 -23.75 -17.15 12.73
C LEU A 751 -24.13 -15.69 12.52
N THR A 752 -23.13 -14.84 12.24
CA THR A 752 -23.40 -13.43 11.87
C THR A 752 -23.76 -13.28 10.40
N PHE A 753 -24.34 -12.14 10.04
CA PHE A 753 -24.67 -11.83 8.64
C PHE A 753 -23.44 -11.92 7.70
N LEU A 754 -22.26 -11.52 8.17
CA LEU A 754 -21.00 -11.64 7.43
C LEU A 754 -20.51 -13.10 7.31
N ASP A 755 -20.71 -13.92 8.35
CA ASP A 755 -20.24 -15.32 8.36
C ASP A 755 -20.99 -16.18 7.34
N VAL A 756 -22.30 -15.94 7.16
CA VAL A 756 -23.13 -16.60 6.14
C VAL A 756 -22.94 -16.05 4.72
N GLY A 757 -21.99 -15.12 4.53
CA GLY A 757 -21.66 -14.56 3.22
C GLY A 757 -22.45 -13.32 2.82
N GLY A 758 -23.19 -12.71 3.76
CA GLY A 758 -23.81 -11.40 3.57
C GLY A 758 -22.81 -10.24 3.64
N ASP A 759 -23.23 -9.12 3.08
CA ASP A 759 -22.43 -7.93 2.77
C ASP A 759 -23.37 -6.74 2.52
N SER A 760 -22.84 -5.55 2.17
CA SER A 760 -23.67 -4.36 1.95
C SER A 760 -24.62 -4.47 0.73
N PHE A 761 -24.26 -5.27 -0.27
CA PHE A 761 -25.07 -5.46 -1.47
C PHE A 761 -26.26 -6.37 -1.19
N THR A 762 -26.01 -7.54 -0.60
CA THR A 762 -27.05 -8.46 -0.12
C THR A 762 -27.88 -7.84 1.01
N SER A 763 -27.32 -6.96 1.85
CA SER A 763 -28.09 -6.14 2.81
C SER A 763 -29.08 -5.22 2.11
N THR A 764 -28.65 -4.52 1.05
CA THR A 764 -29.52 -3.63 0.27
C THR A 764 -30.61 -4.41 -0.45
N LEU A 765 -30.26 -5.55 -1.07
CA LEU A 765 -31.26 -6.45 -1.68
C LEU A 765 -32.25 -6.99 -0.65
N PHE A 766 -31.76 -7.48 0.50
CA PHE A 766 -32.61 -8.01 1.57
C PHE A 766 -33.58 -6.94 2.08
N ILE A 767 -33.11 -5.73 2.38
CA ILE A 767 -34.00 -4.61 2.76
C ILE A 767 -35.01 -4.33 1.65
N THR A 768 -34.58 -4.24 0.40
CA THR A 768 -35.49 -3.97 -0.74
C THR A 768 -36.59 -5.04 -0.82
N ARG A 769 -36.24 -6.32 -0.65
CA ARG A 769 -37.17 -7.45 -0.63
C ARG A 769 -38.09 -7.48 0.58
N VAL A 770 -37.66 -6.98 1.74
CA VAL A 770 -38.53 -6.79 2.90
C VAL A 770 -39.49 -5.60 2.66
N GLU A 771 -39.00 -4.51 2.07
CA GLU A 771 -39.79 -3.31 1.73
C GLU A 771 -40.79 -3.52 0.58
N GLU A 772 -40.65 -4.58 -0.23
CA GLU A 772 -41.71 -5.04 -1.16
C GLU A 772 -43.04 -5.35 -0.42
N HIS A 773 -42.98 -5.66 0.88
CA HIS A 773 -44.15 -6.12 1.67
C HIS A 773 -44.32 -5.46 3.04
N PHE A 774 -43.28 -4.83 3.61
CA PHE A 774 -43.30 -4.25 4.96
C PHE A 774 -42.60 -2.89 5.00
N GLU A 775 -43.30 -1.83 5.39
CA GLU A 775 -42.70 -0.51 5.62
C GLU A 775 -41.80 -0.53 6.87
N VAL A 776 -40.51 -0.80 6.69
CA VAL A 776 -39.52 -0.80 7.78
C VAL A 776 -38.76 0.53 7.89
N GLY A 777 -38.58 1.24 6.78
CA GLY A 777 -37.90 2.56 6.76
C GLY A 777 -36.44 2.47 7.21
N MET A 778 -35.80 1.33 6.97
CA MET A 778 -34.47 0.97 7.47
C MET A 778 -33.45 1.04 6.34
N THR A 779 -32.26 1.57 6.65
CA THR A 779 -31.15 1.66 5.70
C THR A 779 -30.14 0.52 5.90
N ALA A 780 -29.36 0.19 4.86
CA ALA A 780 -28.37 -0.89 4.93
C ALA A 780 -27.29 -0.67 6.01
N ASP A 781 -27.01 0.58 6.39
CA ASP A 781 -26.09 0.94 7.47
C ASP A 781 -26.65 0.64 8.88
N GLU A 782 -27.95 0.38 9.02
CA GLU A 782 -28.63 0.08 10.28
C GLU A 782 -28.73 -1.43 10.57
N LEU A 783 -28.49 -2.29 9.56
CA LEU A 783 -28.29 -3.72 9.76
C LEU A 783 -26.94 -3.97 10.44
N SER A 784 -26.99 -4.41 11.71
CA SER A 784 -25.77 -4.72 12.46
C SER A 784 -25.16 -6.04 11.98
N LEU A 785 -24.28 -5.95 10.98
CA LEU A 785 -23.61 -7.08 10.32
C LEU A 785 -22.83 -8.02 11.26
N SER A 786 -22.56 -7.58 12.50
CA SER A 786 -21.86 -8.33 13.55
C SER A 786 -22.78 -8.99 14.59
N MET A 787 -24.10 -8.81 14.49
CA MET A 787 -25.05 -9.57 15.32
C MET A 787 -25.31 -10.95 14.73
N THR A 788 -25.74 -11.90 15.58
CA THR A 788 -26.26 -13.19 15.11
C THR A 788 -27.49 -12.98 14.21
N LEU A 789 -27.71 -13.87 13.26
CA LEU A 789 -28.93 -13.82 12.43
C LEU A 789 -30.19 -13.91 13.31
N ARG A 790 -30.18 -14.70 14.38
CA ARG A 790 -31.27 -14.78 15.36
C ARG A 790 -31.62 -13.40 15.94
N ASP A 791 -30.64 -12.66 16.45
CA ASP A 791 -30.88 -11.35 17.07
C ASP A 791 -31.25 -10.28 16.05
N LEU A 792 -30.64 -10.34 14.85
CA LEU A 792 -30.87 -9.40 13.76
C LEU A 792 -32.31 -9.53 13.21
N LEU A 793 -32.70 -10.75 12.85
CA LEU A 793 -34.03 -11.05 12.28
C LEU A 793 -35.14 -10.94 13.33
N GLY A 794 -34.85 -11.26 14.60
CA GLY A 794 -35.78 -11.05 15.71
C GLY A 794 -36.12 -9.56 15.91
N LYS A 795 -35.11 -8.67 15.94
CA LYS A 795 -35.31 -7.22 16.00
C LYS A 795 -36.07 -6.67 14.78
N LEU A 796 -35.77 -7.19 13.59
CA LEU A 796 -36.45 -6.79 12.36
C LEU A 796 -37.93 -7.20 12.39
N ALA A 797 -38.23 -8.42 12.85
CA ALA A 797 -39.60 -8.89 13.08
C ALA A 797 -40.34 -8.05 14.12
N GLU A 798 -39.72 -7.71 15.26
CA GLU A 798 -40.30 -6.82 16.27
C GLU A 798 -40.63 -5.42 15.69
N SER A 799 -39.74 -4.85 14.87
CA SER A 799 -39.95 -3.55 14.22
C SER A 799 -41.13 -3.59 13.24
N ILE A 800 -41.19 -4.60 12.37
CA ILE A 800 -42.29 -4.78 11.41
C ILE A 800 -43.63 -5.00 12.13
N ALA A 801 -43.66 -5.83 13.18
CA ALA A 801 -44.86 -6.05 13.99
C ALA A 801 -45.32 -4.76 14.68
N ALA A 802 -44.40 -3.94 15.19
CA ALA A 802 -44.70 -2.65 15.80
C ALA A 802 -45.27 -1.64 14.78
N THR A 803 -44.70 -1.52 13.58
CA THR A 803 -45.24 -0.66 12.52
C THR A 803 -46.63 -1.14 12.06
N ALA A 804 -46.82 -2.45 11.87
CA ALA A 804 -48.11 -3.03 11.49
C ALA A 804 -49.19 -2.83 12.57
N ALA A 805 -48.82 -2.83 13.86
CA ALA A 805 -49.72 -2.49 14.95
C ALA A 805 -50.07 -1.00 14.98
N ALA A 806 -49.11 -0.11 14.72
CA ALA A 806 -49.33 1.33 14.64
C ALA A 806 -50.25 1.71 13.47
N GLY A 807 -50.09 1.07 12.30
CA GLY A 807 -50.95 1.28 11.12
C GLY A 807 -52.42 0.87 11.34
N ARG A 808 -52.70 -0.05 12.27
CA ARG A 808 -54.09 -0.43 12.66
C ARG A 808 -54.72 0.54 13.68
N GLY A 809 -54.00 1.58 14.11
CA GLY A 809 -54.45 2.54 15.13
C GLY A 809 -55.26 3.74 14.60
N VAL A 810 -55.42 3.90 13.29
CA VAL A 810 -56.12 5.04 12.66
C VAL A 810 -57.27 4.54 11.79
N GLY A 811 -58.33 4.05 12.42
CA GLY A 811 -59.48 3.46 11.73
C GLY A 811 -60.54 2.88 12.65
N ALA A 812 -61.21 3.74 13.42
CA ALA A 812 -62.48 3.47 14.10
C ALA A 812 -63.49 4.57 13.71
#